data_AF-A0AAV6VKK2-F1
#
_entry.id   AF-A0AAV6VKK2-F1
#
_cell.length_a   1.000
_cell.length_b   1.000
_cell.length_c   1.000
_cell.angle_alpha   90.00
_cell.angle_beta   90.00
_cell.angle_gamma   90.00
#
_symmetry.space_group_name_H-M   'P 1'
#
loop_
_entity.id
_entity.type
_entity.pdbx_description
1 polymer ?
#
loop_
_entity_poly.entity_id
_entity_poly.type
_entity_poly.pdbx_seq_one_letter_code
_entity_poly.pdbx_strand_id
1 'polypeptide(L)'
;MGTVYAKAPQMRNVMDEEWKPMDQVTARVDKVHFDGVTKTKEDVLLHVVSDLLKADTVQDVVLKAHGVRQQLELLQAFKTIDIILDTSTGPDASPNGLEVTFNVKERPRMDGHINILAGNNEGSLLCSLQAPNMFGRGECLAADYQYGKKTVGFNVTNSKPFLNWAKPRFNQFVFSQTSENIFSNFQEKLNGGGLEFLFESSPQVQHSLRWEAVWRNVRCLSATTPFEIREESGHSVKSSIKHILCMDQRDDPCLPSMGSYFKLFQEYAGLGGNVGFLKHEIQYQINKCILGDIVLQATFMGGLVRTIGEDSNVRINDRFFLGGPLSLRGFSMNGVGPHARDCALGAEAYWAGGLHAYAPLPFRPFRETLDGVCRTHFFLNTGNIGNFAFSDDYHHNTMVLLSRLRWSCGFGLVLALSGIARQSLNFLKVTNYYSKTKKMQDQGDGVPTFKCVLVGDGGTGKTTFVKRHLTGEFEKKYVATLGVEVHPLVFHTNRGAIRFNVWDTAGQEKFGGLRDGYYIQGQCAIVMFDVTSRVTYKNVPNWHRDLVRVCENIPIVLCGNKVDVKDRKVKAKSIVFHRKKNLQYYDISAKSNYNFEKPFLWLARKLIGDPNLEFVAMPALAPPEVTMDPEWQAKLENDMKEAQNTSLPDEDDDDL
;
A
#
# COMPACT_ATOMS: atom_id res chain seq x y z
N MET A 1 -17.66 16.77 -49.89
CA MET A 1 -17.08 16.11 -51.08
C MET A 1 -16.38 17.19 -51.88
N GLY A 2 -15.08 17.35 -51.70
CA GLY A 2 -14.27 18.30 -52.48
C GLY A 2 -13.55 17.54 -53.57
N THR A 3 -13.84 17.87 -54.83
CA THR A 3 -13.30 17.25 -56.03
C THR A 3 -11.84 17.65 -56.21
N VAL A 4 -10.93 16.67 -56.27
CA VAL A 4 -9.51 16.86 -56.57
C VAL A 4 -9.35 16.95 -58.08
N TYR A 5 -8.92 18.10 -58.60
CA TYR A 5 -8.48 18.20 -60.00
C TYR A 5 -7.00 17.83 -60.06
N ALA A 6 -6.71 16.58 -60.49
CA ALA A 6 -5.37 16.22 -60.93
C ALA A 6 -5.20 16.68 -62.38
N LYS A 7 -4.18 17.51 -62.63
CA LYS A 7 -3.74 17.83 -63.99
C LYS A 7 -3.30 16.51 -64.65
N ALA A 8 -3.82 16.18 -65.82
CA ALA A 8 -3.49 14.94 -66.51
C ALA A 8 -1.96 14.80 -66.65
N PRO A 9 -1.39 13.60 -66.40
CA PRO A 9 0.04 13.39 -66.56
C PRO A 9 0.35 13.54 -68.05
N GLN A 10 1.20 14.50 -68.40
CA GLN A 10 1.85 14.48 -69.70
C GLN A 10 2.71 13.21 -69.71
N MET A 11 2.32 12.21 -70.50
CA MET A 11 3.13 11.03 -70.75
C MET A 11 4.44 11.49 -71.41
N ARG A 12 5.51 11.58 -70.61
CA ARG A 12 6.87 11.53 -71.14
C ARG A 12 7.09 10.12 -71.68
N ASN A 13 7.68 9.99 -72.87
CA ASN A 13 8.09 8.71 -73.42
C ASN A 13 9.23 8.14 -72.56
N VAL A 14 8.89 7.28 -71.60
CA VAL A 14 9.84 6.58 -70.71
C VAL A 14 10.24 5.28 -71.38
N MET A 15 11.10 5.33 -72.40
CA MET A 15 11.68 4.12 -73.01
C MET A 15 13.19 3.95 -72.83
N ASP A 16 13.87 4.87 -72.14
CA ASP A 16 15.33 4.78 -71.86
C ASP A 16 15.72 5.33 -70.46
N GLU A 17 14.88 5.17 -69.43
CA GLU A 17 15.26 5.52 -68.06
C GLU A 17 15.70 4.28 -67.26
N GLU A 18 17.01 4.12 -67.09
CA GLU A 18 17.60 3.19 -66.10
C GLU A 18 17.06 3.54 -64.71
N TRP A 19 16.30 2.61 -64.12
CA TRP A 19 15.82 2.72 -62.74
C TRP A 19 17.00 2.67 -61.78
N LYS A 20 17.38 3.82 -61.22
CA LYS A 20 18.43 3.92 -60.21
C LYS A 20 17.83 3.86 -58.80
N PRO A 21 18.39 3.02 -57.91
CA PRO A 21 18.07 3.03 -56.49
C PRO A 21 18.27 4.43 -55.86
N MET A 22 17.40 4.83 -54.92
CA MET A 22 17.40 6.20 -54.33
C MET A 22 18.68 6.53 -53.52
N ASP A 23 19.40 5.52 -53.05
CA ASP A 23 20.73 5.62 -52.42
C ASP A 23 21.83 6.03 -53.40
N GLN A 24 21.63 5.79 -54.70
CA GLN A 24 22.61 6.08 -55.75
C GLN A 24 22.36 7.43 -56.43
N VAL A 25 21.24 8.10 -56.10
CA VAL A 25 20.92 9.43 -56.61
C VAL A 25 21.40 10.47 -55.59
N THR A 26 22.45 11.20 -55.96
CA THR A 26 22.97 12.30 -55.13
C THR A 26 21.99 13.47 -55.14
N ALA A 27 21.73 14.04 -53.97
CA ALA A 27 20.84 15.18 -53.81
C ALA A 27 21.34 16.07 -52.69
N ARG A 28 21.13 17.38 -52.85
CA ARG A 28 21.50 18.40 -51.86
C ARG A 28 20.27 19.21 -51.49
N VAL A 29 20.08 19.48 -50.21
CA VAL A 29 19.01 20.38 -49.75
C VAL A 29 19.48 21.83 -49.89
N ASP A 30 18.84 22.57 -50.80
CA ASP A 30 19.19 23.98 -51.05
C ASP A 30 18.38 24.93 -50.16
N LYS A 31 17.09 24.63 -49.95
CA LYS A 31 16.19 25.44 -49.12
C LYS A 31 15.23 24.56 -48.33
N VAL A 32 14.84 25.07 -47.15
CA VAL A 32 13.79 24.46 -46.32
C VAL A 32 12.75 25.52 -45.99
N HIS A 33 11.49 25.22 -46.28
CA HIS A 33 10.37 26.11 -46.05
C HIS A 33 9.45 25.55 -44.97
N PHE A 34 8.94 26.43 -44.10
CA PHE A 34 7.92 26.11 -43.10
C PHE A 34 6.68 26.95 -43.36
N ASP A 35 5.63 26.31 -43.86
CA ASP A 35 4.35 26.97 -44.13
C ASP A 35 3.38 26.73 -42.98
N GLY A 36 2.65 27.77 -42.56
CA GLY A 36 1.62 27.67 -41.51
C GLY A 36 2.13 27.79 -40.07
N VAL A 37 3.40 28.17 -39.88
CA VAL A 37 3.95 28.57 -38.57
C VAL A 37 3.52 30.01 -38.25
N THR A 38 2.98 30.23 -37.05
CA THR A 38 2.57 31.58 -36.60
C THR A 38 3.08 31.93 -35.20
N LYS A 39 3.24 30.93 -34.33
CA LYS A 39 3.62 31.11 -32.91
C LYS A 39 4.99 30.51 -32.61
N THR A 40 5.34 29.43 -33.28
CA THR A 40 6.61 28.73 -33.04
C THR A 40 7.77 29.61 -33.47
N LYS A 41 8.77 29.74 -32.61
CA LYS A 41 9.94 30.56 -32.88
C LYS A 41 10.89 29.85 -33.85
N GLU A 42 11.55 30.66 -34.67
CA GLU A 42 12.46 30.20 -35.71
C GLU A 42 13.69 29.47 -35.15
N ASP A 43 14.17 29.85 -33.96
CA ASP A 43 15.30 29.20 -33.30
C ASP A 43 15.09 27.69 -33.08
N VAL A 44 13.86 27.29 -32.73
CA VAL A 44 13.51 25.87 -32.57
C VAL A 44 13.45 25.17 -33.92
N LEU A 45 12.88 25.80 -34.95
CA LEU A 45 12.77 25.21 -36.28
C LEU A 45 14.15 24.99 -36.93
N LEU A 46 15.05 25.96 -36.77
CA LEU A 46 16.43 25.87 -37.26
C LEU A 46 17.19 24.72 -36.60
N HIS A 47 16.98 24.49 -35.30
CA HIS A 47 17.62 23.39 -34.59
C HIS A 47 17.20 22.02 -35.16
N VAL A 48 15.90 21.83 -35.39
CA VAL A 48 15.33 20.57 -35.93
C VAL A 48 15.87 20.29 -37.34
N VAL A 49 15.99 21.32 -38.19
CA VAL A 49 16.39 21.17 -39.61
C VAL A 49 17.89 21.04 -39.82
N SER A 50 18.71 21.34 -38.81
CA SER A 50 20.17 21.35 -38.94
C SER A 50 20.78 20.04 -39.47
N ASP A 51 20.18 18.89 -39.18
CA ASP A 51 20.63 17.59 -39.69
C ASP A 51 20.13 17.28 -41.10
N LEU A 52 18.97 17.83 -41.50
CA LEU A 52 18.43 17.70 -42.86
C LEU A 52 19.32 18.40 -43.89
N LEU A 53 19.94 19.53 -43.53
CA LEU A 53 20.86 20.26 -44.41
C LEU A 53 22.16 19.50 -44.70
N LYS A 54 22.46 18.45 -43.94
CA LYS A 54 23.66 17.60 -44.12
C LYS A 54 23.36 16.35 -44.97
N ALA A 55 22.26 16.33 -45.71
CA ALA A 55 21.86 15.17 -46.52
C ALA A 55 22.53 15.18 -47.89
N ASP A 56 23.04 14.02 -48.32
CA ASP A 56 23.83 13.88 -49.56
C ASP A 56 23.16 13.04 -50.65
N THR A 57 22.13 12.25 -50.31
CA THR A 57 21.38 11.39 -51.24
C THR A 57 19.88 11.60 -51.09
N VAL A 58 19.10 11.27 -52.14
CA VAL A 58 17.63 11.40 -52.10
C VAL A 58 17.04 10.57 -50.96
N GLN A 59 17.53 9.35 -50.75
CA GLN A 59 17.11 8.51 -49.63
C GLN A 59 17.40 9.16 -48.27
N ASP A 60 18.59 9.76 -48.11
CA ASP A 60 18.98 10.42 -46.87
C ASP A 60 18.14 11.68 -46.60
N VAL A 61 17.80 12.44 -47.64
CA VAL A 61 16.85 13.57 -47.54
C VAL A 61 15.49 13.10 -47.02
N VAL A 62 14.95 12.00 -47.56
CA VAL A 62 13.66 11.44 -47.12
C VAL A 62 13.73 10.96 -45.67
N LEU A 63 14.77 10.23 -45.28
CA LEU A 63 14.94 9.71 -43.93
C LEU A 63 15.10 10.84 -42.90
N LYS A 64 15.93 11.85 -43.21
CA LYS A 64 16.15 13.02 -42.35
C LYS A 64 14.91 13.90 -42.28
N ALA A 65 14.17 14.09 -43.37
CA ALA A 65 12.92 14.84 -43.36
C ALA A 65 11.86 14.13 -42.49
N HIS A 66 11.81 12.80 -42.52
CA HIS A 66 10.98 12.04 -41.60
C HIS A 66 11.44 12.21 -40.13
N GLY A 67 12.75 12.24 -39.87
CA GLY A 67 13.32 12.56 -38.55
C GLY A 67 12.91 13.95 -38.03
N VAL A 68 12.98 14.97 -38.90
CA VAL A 68 12.49 16.33 -38.62
C VAL A 68 11.01 16.31 -38.23
N ARG A 69 10.18 15.59 -38.99
CA ARG A 69 8.76 15.44 -38.66
C ARG A 69 8.57 14.80 -37.28
N GLN A 70 9.28 13.71 -36.96
CA GLN A 70 9.17 13.08 -35.63
C GLN A 70 9.54 14.05 -34.51
N GLN A 71 10.60 14.86 -34.70
CA GLN A 71 10.99 15.89 -33.75
C GLN A 71 9.93 17.00 -33.60
N LEU A 72 9.30 17.44 -34.68
CA LEU A 72 8.20 18.40 -34.64
C LEU A 72 6.93 17.81 -33.97
N GLU A 73 6.67 16.51 -34.15
CA GLU A 73 5.59 15.81 -33.43
C GLU A 73 5.86 15.79 -31.91
N LEU A 74 7.12 15.62 -31.50
CA LEU A 74 7.53 15.66 -30.08
C LEU A 74 7.31 17.03 -29.41
N LEU A 75 7.34 18.13 -30.18
CA LEU A 75 7.05 19.47 -29.66
C LEU A 75 5.57 19.63 -29.26
N GLN A 76 4.68 18.76 -29.72
CA GLN A 76 3.23 18.81 -29.47
C GLN A 76 2.58 20.16 -29.85
N ALA A 77 3.24 20.95 -30.70
CA ALA A 77 2.79 22.28 -31.14
C ALA A 77 1.92 22.22 -32.40
N PHE A 78 2.02 21.15 -33.18
CA PHE A 78 1.38 21.01 -34.49
C PHE A 78 0.28 19.94 -34.46
N LYS A 79 -0.75 20.13 -35.28
CA LYS A 79 -1.88 19.22 -35.49
C LYS A 79 -1.65 18.30 -36.69
N THR A 80 -1.11 18.86 -37.78
CA THR A 80 -0.74 18.14 -39.00
C THR A 80 0.61 18.65 -39.47
N ILE A 81 1.42 17.74 -40.04
CA ILE A 81 2.77 18.01 -40.56
C ILE A 81 2.90 17.20 -41.85
N ASP A 82 2.85 17.90 -42.98
CA ASP A 82 3.01 17.33 -44.31
C ASP A 82 4.37 17.73 -44.87
N ILE A 83 5.05 16.78 -45.51
CA ILE A 83 6.38 16.99 -46.11
C ILE A 83 6.20 16.96 -47.63
N ILE A 84 6.67 18.01 -48.30
CA ILE A 84 6.68 18.13 -49.75
C ILE A 84 8.15 18.27 -50.18
N LEU A 85 8.55 17.47 -51.16
CA LEU A 85 9.89 17.47 -51.73
C LEU A 85 9.79 17.92 -53.18
N ASP A 86 10.36 19.08 -53.49
CA ASP A 86 10.37 19.65 -54.83
C ASP A 86 11.81 19.81 -55.34
N THR A 87 11.99 19.81 -56.66
CA THR A 87 13.28 20.14 -57.27
C THR A 87 13.51 21.65 -57.23
N SER A 88 14.71 22.10 -56.83
CA SER A 88 14.99 23.53 -56.76
C SER A 88 14.93 24.18 -58.15
N THR A 89 14.31 25.35 -58.22
CA THR A 89 14.16 26.12 -59.47
C THR A 89 14.62 27.56 -59.24
N GLY A 90 15.40 28.11 -60.18
CA GLY A 90 15.87 29.51 -60.12
C GLY A 90 17.36 29.67 -60.42
N PRO A 91 17.88 30.91 -60.35
CA PRO A 91 19.27 31.22 -60.69
C PRO A 91 20.30 30.68 -59.68
N ASP A 92 19.91 30.45 -58.42
CA ASP A 92 20.76 29.91 -57.35
C ASP A 92 20.55 28.40 -57.10
N ALA A 93 19.77 27.72 -57.95
CA ALA A 93 19.44 26.30 -57.79
C ALA A 93 20.64 25.42 -58.17
N SER A 94 20.99 24.47 -57.30
CA SER A 94 22.04 23.50 -57.62
C SER A 94 21.53 22.41 -58.58
N PRO A 95 22.39 21.76 -59.39
CA PRO A 95 21.97 20.78 -60.40
C PRO A 95 21.16 19.61 -59.84
N ASN A 96 21.46 19.22 -58.59
CA ASN A 96 20.78 18.16 -57.85
C ASN A 96 20.10 18.72 -56.58
N GLY A 97 19.69 19.98 -56.65
CA GLY A 97 19.08 20.72 -55.54
C GLY A 97 17.65 20.31 -55.29
N LEU A 98 17.33 20.04 -54.03
CA LEU A 98 15.98 19.79 -53.53
C LEU A 98 15.57 20.91 -52.57
N GLU A 99 14.30 21.28 -52.66
CA GLU A 99 13.62 22.16 -51.72
C GLU A 99 12.66 21.31 -50.88
N VAL A 100 12.78 21.42 -49.56
CA VAL A 100 11.94 20.66 -48.62
C VAL A 100 10.96 21.61 -47.96
N THR A 101 9.67 21.42 -48.21
CA THR A 101 8.61 22.26 -47.63
C THR A 101 7.83 21.46 -46.59
N PHE A 102 7.83 21.95 -45.35
CA PHE A 102 7.01 21.45 -44.25
C PHE A 102 5.74 22.29 -44.16
N ASN A 103 4.62 21.74 -44.61
CA ASN A 103 3.31 22.36 -44.44
C ASN A 103 2.74 21.92 -43.08
N VAL A 104 2.69 22.85 -42.13
CA VAL A 104 2.31 22.57 -40.76
C VAL A 104 1.06 23.35 -40.36
N LYS A 105 0.21 22.71 -39.55
CA LYS A 105 -0.94 23.39 -38.93
C LYS A 105 -0.72 23.46 -37.43
N GLU A 106 -0.42 24.64 -36.90
CA GLU A 106 -0.27 24.83 -35.45
C GLU A 106 -1.57 24.54 -34.68
N ARG A 107 -1.42 24.01 -33.47
CA ARG A 107 -2.52 23.83 -32.53
C ARG A 107 -3.11 25.17 -32.07
N PRO A 108 -4.40 25.22 -31.70
CA PRO A 108 -5.01 26.41 -31.13
C PRO A 108 -4.29 26.86 -29.85
N ARG A 109 -4.42 28.14 -29.48
CA ARG A 109 -3.74 28.69 -28.28
C ARG A 109 -4.19 28.02 -26.99
N MET A 110 -5.44 27.60 -26.95
CA MET A 110 -6.03 26.86 -25.85
C MET A 110 -6.91 25.77 -26.45
N ASP A 111 -6.82 24.58 -25.88
CA ASP A 111 -7.64 23.43 -26.19
C ASP A 111 -8.24 22.91 -24.88
N GLY A 112 -9.49 22.46 -24.92
CA GLY A 112 -10.23 22.06 -23.75
C GLY A 112 -10.92 20.74 -24.00
N HIS A 113 -10.76 19.79 -23.11
CA HIS A 113 -11.41 18.50 -23.20
C HIS A 113 -12.00 18.08 -21.86
N ILE A 114 -13.12 17.38 -21.93
CA ILE A 114 -13.82 16.83 -20.76
C ILE A 114 -13.79 15.32 -20.90
N ASN A 115 -13.10 14.67 -19.97
CA ASN A 115 -12.98 13.23 -19.88
C ASN A 115 -13.78 12.72 -18.68
N ILE A 116 -14.44 11.57 -18.84
CA ILE A 116 -15.06 10.87 -17.72
C ILE A 116 -14.17 9.68 -17.38
N LEU A 117 -13.59 9.70 -16.19
CA LEU A 117 -12.79 8.60 -15.67
C LEU A 117 -13.69 7.66 -14.87
N ALA A 118 -13.76 6.39 -15.24
CA ALA A 118 -14.50 5.36 -14.51
C ALA A 118 -13.53 4.29 -13.99
N GLY A 119 -13.53 4.03 -12.68
CA GLY A 119 -12.65 3.04 -12.04
C GLY A 119 -13.04 2.75 -10.60
N ASN A 120 -12.81 1.52 -10.13
CA ASN A 120 -13.09 1.10 -8.74
C ASN A 120 -14.52 1.44 -8.25
N ASN A 121 -15.52 1.15 -9.08
CA ASN A 121 -16.94 1.47 -8.84
C ASN A 121 -17.20 2.96 -8.58
N GLU A 122 -16.43 3.84 -9.23
CA GLU A 122 -16.57 5.28 -9.15
C GLU A 122 -16.40 5.92 -10.53
N GLY A 123 -17.15 6.99 -10.76
CA GLY A 123 -16.94 7.90 -11.88
C GLY A 123 -16.46 9.25 -11.36
N SER A 124 -15.44 9.81 -12.01
CA SER A 124 -15.00 11.19 -11.79
C SER A 124 -14.92 11.94 -13.11
N LEU A 125 -15.39 13.18 -13.12
CA LEU A 125 -15.26 14.11 -14.23
C LEU A 125 -13.86 14.72 -14.20
N LEU A 126 -13.16 14.75 -15.33
CA LEU A 126 -11.89 15.43 -15.52
C LEU A 126 -12.07 16.51 -16.59
N CYS A 127 -12.00 17.78 -16.17
CA CYS A 127 -11.96 18.92 -17.07
C CYS A 127 -10.51 19.36 -17.25
N SER A 128 -10.01 19.31 -18.48
CA SER A 128 -8.61 19.61 -18.80
C SER A 128 -8.54 20.76 -19.79
N LEU A 129 -7.76 21.78 -19.44
CA LEU A 129 -7.43 22.91 -20.28
C LEU A 129 -5.93 22.88 -20.61
N GLN A 130 -5.59 22.91 -21.89
CA GLN A 130 -4.22 22.83 -22.38
C GLN A 130 -3.91 24.05 -23.24
N ALA A 131 -2.82 24.75 -22.95
CA ALA A 131 -2.25 25.80 -23.77
C ALA A 131 -0.92 25.32 -24.38
N PRO A 132 -0.97 24.64 -25.54
CA PRO A 132 0.23 24.12 -26.19
C PRO A 132 1.04 25.27 -26.81
N ASN A 133 2.36 25.12 -26.78
CA ASN A 133 3.33 26.05 -27.35
C ASN A 133 3.19 27.50 -26.83
N MET A 134 2.99 27.67 -25.52
CA MET A 134 2.66 28.97 -24.90
C MET A 134 3.71 30.06 -25.15
N PHE A 135 5.00 29.69 -25.15
CA PHE A 135 6.12 30.63 -25.38
C PHE A 135 6.77 30.48 -26.76
N GLY A 136 6.18 29.66 -27.64
CA GLY A 136 6.68 29.42 -28.99
C GLY A 136 7.87 28.45 -29.07
N ARG A 137 8.26 27.76 -27.98
CA ARG A 137 9.37 26.81 -27.97
C ARG A 137 8.97 25.38 -27.56
N GLY A 138 7.72 25.00 -27.81
CA GLY A 138 7.19 23.66 -27.50
C GLY A 138 6.71 23.48 -26.05
N GLU A 139 6.74 24.53 -25.21
CA GLU A 139 6.20 24.44 -23.85
C GLU A 139 4.68 24.29 -23.86
N CYS A 140 4.17 23.43 -23.00
CA CYS A 140 2.74 23.21 -22.86
C CYS A 140 2.32 23.37 -21.39
N LEU A 141 1.47 24.36 -21.15
CA LEU A 141 0.81 24.57 -19.85
C LEU A 141 -0.53 23.83 -19.84
N ALA A 142 -0.76 22.96 -18.86
CA ALA A 142 -1.99 22.21 -18.69
C ALA A 142 -2.57 22.46 -17.29
N ALA A 143 -3.88 22.60 -17.20
CA ALA A 143 -4.64 22.72 -15.97
C ALA A 143 -5.77 21.69 -15.98
N ASP A 144 -5.70 20.76 -15.03
CA ASP A 144 -6.63 19.65 -14.87
C ASP A 144 -7.45 19.86 -13.60
N TYR A 145 -8.78 19.77 -13.70
CA TYR A 145 -9.69 19.78 -12.57
C TYR A 145 -10.47 18.47 -12.54
N GLN A 146 -10.30 17.70 -11.46
CA GLN A 146 -10.97 16.42 -11.24
C GLN A 146 -12.06 16.59 -10.18
N TYR A 147 -13.28 16.15 -10.50
CA TYR A 147 -14.41 16.13 -9.59
C TYR A 147 -15.07 14.74 -9.58
N GLY A 148 -14.99 14.06 -8.45
CA GLY A 148 -15.58 12.74 -8.21
C GLY A 148 -16.13 12.64 -6.79
N LYS A 149 -16.82 11.53 -6.51
CA LYS A 149 -17.47 11.31 -5.20
C LYS A 149 -16.47 11.16 -4.06
N LYS A 150 -15.35 10.49 -4.30
CA LYS A 150 -14.27 10.26 -3.32
C LYS A 150 -13.05 11.12 -3.58
N THR A 151 -12.85 11.61 -4.81
CA THR A 151 -11.66 12.37 -5.19
C THR A 151 -12.03 13.69 -5.82
N VAL A 152 -11.50 14.78 -5.28
CA VAL A 152 -11.59 16.12 -5.86
C VAL A 152 -10.20 16.72 -5.87
N GLY A 153 -9.77 17.28 -6.99
CA GLY A 153 -8.45 17.91 -7.06
C GLY A 153 -8.27 18.81 -8.25
N PHE A 154 -7.22 19.61 -8.21
CA PHE A 154 -6.71 20.36 -9.34
C PHE A 154 -5.21 20.12 -9.48
N ASN A 155 -4.73 20.13 -10.71
CA ASN A 155 -3.32 20.01 -11.05
C ASN A 155 -2.97 21.02 -12.14
N VAL A 156 -1.88 21.74 -11.98
CA VAL A 156 -1.34 22.64 -13.00
C VAL A 156 0.06 22.18 -13.33
N THR A 157 0.29 21.86 -14.60
CA THR A 157 1.56 21.32 -15.09
C THR A 157 2.09 22.18 -16.23
N ASN A 158 3.33 22.64 -16.10
CA ASN A 158 4.10 23.20 -17.20
C ASN A 158 5.06 22.13 -17.71
N SER A 159 4.98 21.78 -18.99
CA SER A 159 5.80 20.73 -19.59
C SER A 159 6.63 21.27 -20.74
N LYS A 160 7.90 20.84 -20.81
CA LYS A 160 8.84 21.21 -21.86
C LYS A 160 9.54 19.96 -22.43
N PRO A 161 9.25 19.58 -23.69
CA PRO A 161 9.99 18.54 -24.38
C PRO A 161 11.33 19.05 -24.89
N PHE A 162 12.35 18.19 -24.88
CA PHE A 162 13.67 18.46 -25.45
C PHE A 162 13.94 17.52 -26.63
N LEU A 163 14.56 18.07 -27.67
CA LEU A 163 14.77 17.41 -28.96
C LEU A 163 16.11 16.66 -28.98
N ASN A 164 16.25 15.62 -28.15
CA ASN A 164 17.48 14.81 -28.05
C ASN A 164 17.19 13.30 -28.15
N TRP A 165 18.23 12.46 -28.24
CA TRP A 165 18.14 11.01 -28.48
C TRP A 165 17.27 10.25 -27.46
N ALA A 166 17.22 10.70 -26.20
CA ALA A 166 16.42 10.11 -25.14
C ALA A 166 15.00 10.72 -24.99
N LYS A 167 14.60 11.59 -25.94
CA LYS A 167 13.35 12.37 -25.93
C LYS A 167 12.95 12.93 -24.55
N PRO A 168 13.87 13.62 -23.83
CA PRO A 168 13.58 13.98 -22.46
C PRO A 168 12.47 15.03 -22.38
N ARG A 169 11.61 14.92 -21.36
CA ARG A 169 10.60 15.91 -21.03
C ARG A 169 10.75 16.35 -19.59
N PHE A 170 10.71 17.65 -19.38
CA PHE A 170 10.74 18.25 -18.06
C PHE A 170 9.38 18.83 -17.72
N ASN A 171 8.82 18.38 -16.60
CA ASN A 171 7.52 18.79 -16.10
C ASN A 171 7.70 19.49 -14.74
N GLN A 172 7.06 20.64 -14.60
CA GLN A 172 6.91 21.36 -13.34
C GLN A 172 5.44 21.32 -12.98
N PHE A 173 5.09 20.86 -11.79
CA PHE A 173 3.68 20.68 -11.43
C PHE A 173 3.38 21.16 -10.02
N VAL A 174 2.16 21.64 -9.84
CA VAL A 174 1.56 21.98 -8.55
C VAL A 174 0.16 21.39 -8.49
N PHE A 175 -0.20 20.82 -7.34
CA PHE A 175 -1.46 20.11 -7.20
C PHE A 175 -2.06 20.29 -5.81
N SER A 176 -3.38 20.21 -5.77
CA SER A 176 -4.16 20.02 -4.55
C SER A 176 -5.17 18.91 -4.81
N GLN A 177 -5.15 17.88 -3.97
CA GLN A 177 -6.04 16.74 -4.11
C GLN A 177 -6.59 16.34 -2.76
N THR A 178 -7.90 16.19 -2.67
CA THR A 178 -8.61 15.63 -1.52
C THR A 178 -9.17 14.28 -1.93
N SER A 179 -8.85 13.24 -1.16
CA SER A 179 -9.30 11.88 -1.39
C SER A 179 -9.89 11.26 -0.13
N GLU A 180 -10.97 10.49 -0.28
CA GLU A 180 -11.64 9.83 0.83
C GLU A 180 -11.44 8.31 0.76
N ASN A 181 -10.83 7.74 1.80
CA ASN A 181 -10.73 6.31 1.99
C ASN A 181 -11.84 5.84 2.93
N ILE A 182 -12.98 5.47 2.33
CA ILE A 182 -14.17 5.00 3.06
C ILE A 182 -13.88 3.71 3.84
N PHE A 183 -13.04 2.82 3.31
CA PHE A 183 -12.73 1.52 3.92
C PHE A 183 -11.83 1.64 5.16
N SER A 184 -11.05 2.72 5.25
CA SER A 184 -10.23 3.05 6.41
C SER A 184 -10.80 4.22 7.21
N ASN A 185 -11.96 4.75 6.82
CA ASN A 185 -12.69 5.83 7.51
C ASN A 185 -11.86 7.11 7.76
N PHE A 186 -11.03 7.50 6.77
CA PHE A 186 -10.25 8.75 6.78
C PHE A 186 -10.31 9.50 5.44
N GLN A 187 -10.10 10.81 5.50
CA GLN A 187 -9.93 11.70 4.36
C GLN A 187 -8.50 12.25 4.37
N GLU A 188 -7.87 12.29 3.21
CA GLU A 188 -6.55 12.87 3.03
C GLU A 188 -6.63 14.07 2.07
N LYS A 189 -6.09 15.21 2.50
CA LYS A 189 -5.85 16.37 1.65
C LYS A 189 -4.35 16.56 1.42
N LEU A 190 -3.94 16.48 0.17
CA LEU A 190 -2.60 16.69 -0.31
C LEU A 190 -2.52 18.05 -1.00
N ASN A 191 -1.55 18.87 -0.62
CA ASN A 191 -1.17 20.06 -1.37
C ASN A 191 0.33 19.98 -1.60
N GLY A 192 0.77 20.10 -2.84
CA GLY A 192 2.17 19.96 -3.13
C GLY A 192 2.55 20.44 -4.50
N GLY A 193 3.83 20.29 -4.79
CA GLY A 193 4.38 20.55 -6.10
C GLY A 193 5.68 19.80 -6.26
N GLY A 194 6.19 19.81 -7.47
CA GLY A 194 7.37 19.05 -7.79
C GLY A 194 7.87 19.26 -9.19
N LEU A 195 8.93 18.52 -9.47
CA LEU A 195 9.61 18.46 -10.74
C LEU A 195 9.61 17.01 -11.19
N GLU A 196 9.40 16.77 -12.47
CA GLU A 196 9.48 15.45 -13.08
C GLU A 196 10.32 15.52 -14.35
N PHE A 197 11.28 14.61 -14.43
CA PHE A 197 12.13 14.41 -15.59
C PHE A 197 11.81 13.04 -16.19
N LEU A 198 11.18 13.05 -17.36
CA LEU A 198 10.83 11.87 -18.12
C LEU A 198 11.85 11.66 -19.24
N PHE A 199 12.31 10.44 -19.47
CA PHE A 199 13.19 10.11 -20.60
C PHE A 199 13.03 8.65 -21.03
N GLU A 200 13.36 8.37 -22.27
CA GLU A 200 13.27 7.03 -22.85
C GLU A 200 14.69 6.49 -23.08
N SER A 201 15.03 5.34 -22.47
CA SER A 201 16.30 4.65 -22.74
C SER A 201 16.21 3.75 -23.97
N SER A 202 15.01 3.26 -24.27
CA SER A 202 14.66 2.60 -25.53
C SER A 202 13.17 2.85 -25.82
N PRO A 203 12.68 2.61 -27.06
CA PRO A 203 11.29 2.90 -27.43
C PRO A 203 10.22 2.21 -26.57
N GLN A 204 10.59 1.13 -25.87
CA GLN A 204 9.69 0.36 -25.00
C GLN A 204 9.95 0.62 -23.51
N VAL A 205 10.99 1.39 -23.16
CA VAL A 205 11.45 1.60 -21.78
C VAL A 205 11.46 3.09 -21.45
N GLN A 206 10.52 3.47 -20.60
CA GLN A 206 10.34 4.84 -20.12
C GLN A 206 10.76 4.95 -18.65
N HIS A 207 11.51 6.02 -18.35
CA HIS A 207 11.91 6.39 -17.00
C HIS A 207 11.24 7.72 -16.62
N SER A 208 10.65 7.78 -15.44
CA SER A 208 10.21 9.03 -14.79
C SER A 208 10.96 9.19 -13.47
N LEU A 209 11.73 10.27 -13.36
CA LEU A 209 12.36 10.69 -12.11
C LEU A 209 11.62 11.92 -11.59
N ARG A 210 10.93 11.78 -10.46
CA ARG A 210 10.06 12.82 -9.91
C ARG A 210 10.52 13.21 -8.51
N TRP A 211 10.77 14.48 -8.30
CA TRP A 211 10.90 15.05 -6.96
C TRP A 211 9.58 15.73 -6.59
N GLU A 212 9.07 15.45 -5.39
CA GLU A 212 7.84 16.06 -4.87
C GLU A 212 8.01 16.54 -3.43
N ALA A 213 7.42 17.69 -3.14
CA ALA A 213 7.24 18.24 -1.81
C ALA A 213 5.75 18.38 -1.54
N VAL A 214 5.24 17.65 -0.55
CA VAL A 214 3.81 17.51 -0.29
C VAL A 214 3.49 17.76 1.18
N TRP A 215 2.59 18.70 1.42
CA TRP A 215 1.91 18.85 2.70
C TRP A 215 0.62 18.03 2.69
N ARG A 216 0.55 17.06 3.59
CA ARG A 216 -0.58 16.16 3.78
C ARG A 216 -1.33 16.51 5.06
N ASN A 217 -2.66 16.44 5.00
CA ASN A 217 -3.54 16.58 6.14
C ASN A 217 -4.51 15.40 6.17
N VAL A 218 -4.35 14.53 7.16
CA VAL A 218 -5.21 13.37 7.38
C VAL A 218 -6.26 13.72 8.42
N ARG A 219 -7.55 13.52 8.08
CA ARG A 219 -8.70 13.78 8.95
C ARG A 219 -9.56 12.52 9.05
N CYS A 220 -10.11 12.27 10.23
CA CYS A 220 -11.07 11.17 10.42
C CYS A 220 -12.44 11.56 9.84
N LEU A 221 -13.09 10.64 9.13
CA LEU A 221 -14.43 10.88 8.56
C LEU A 221 -15.55 10.78 9.60
N SER A 222 -15.33 10.05 10.71
CA SER A 222 -16.34 9.84 11.75
C SER A 222 -15.72 9.84 13.15
N ALA A 223 -16.53 10.15 14.17
CA ALA A 223 -16.16 9.97 15.58
C ALA A 223 -15.98 8.48 15.95
N THR A 224 -16.54 7.57 15.14
CA THR A 224 -16.44 6.12 15.32
C THR A 224 -15.16 5.50 14.75
N THR A 225 -14.34 6.30 14.05
CA THR A 225 -13.06 5.85 13.49
C THR A 225 -12.17 5.23 14.60
N PRO A 226 -11.54 4.06 14.36
CA PRO A 226 -10.66 3.42 15.32
C PRO A 226 -9.53 4.31 15.81
N PHE A 227 -9.01 4.01 17.00
CA PHE A 227 -8.00 4.85 17.66
C PHE A 227 -6.70 4.90 16.86
N GLU A 228 -6.30 3.79 16.25
CA GLU A 228 -5.09 3.64 15.45
C GLU A 228 -5.05 4.63 14.27
N ILE A 229 -6.20 4.88 13.63
CA ILE A 229 -6.31 5.84 12.54
C ILE A 229 -6.39 7.28 13.08
N ARG A 230 -6.99 7.47 14.26
CA ARG A 230 -7.11 8.78 14.90
C ARG A 230 -5.77 9.30 15.41
N GLU A 231 -4.93 8.42 15.93
CA GLU A 231 -3.58 8.76 16.39
C GLU A 231 -2.69 9.25 15.24
N GLU A 232 -2.87 8.67 14.05
CA GLU A 232 -2.13 9.06 12.84
C GLU A 232 -2.72 10.28 12.11
N SER A 233 -3.83 10.85 12.62
CA SER A 233 -4.45 12.03 12.04
C SER A 233 -3.64 13.30 12.31
N GLY A 234 -3.69 14.24 11.37
CA GLY A 234 -2.97 15.51 11.47
C GLY A 234 -2.12 15.82 10.24
N HIS A 235 -1.16 16.72 10.46
CA HIS A 235 -0.34 17.27 9.39
C HIS A 235 0.98 16.52 9.24
N SER A 236 1.37 16.24 8.00
CA SER A 236 2.70 15.75 7.67
C SER A 236 3.25 16.43 6.43
N VAL A 237 4.57 16.55 6.38
CA VAL A 237 5.30 17.10 5.25
C VAL A 237 6.23 16.01 4.73
N LYS A 238 6.10 15.69 3.44
CA LYS A 238 6.95 14.73 2.74
C LYS A 238 7.73 15.43 1.66
N SER A 239 9.05 15.27 1.69
CA SER A 239 9.93 15.50 0.55
C SER A 239 10.44 14.14 0.07
N SER A 240 10.17 13.79 -1.19
CA SER A 240 10.55 12.48 -1.74
C SER A 240 11.01 12.54 -3.18
N ILE A 241 11.93 11.65 -3.53
CA ILE A 241 12.31 11.34 -4.91
C ILE A 241 11.68 9.99 -5.28
N LYS A 242 11.06 9.95 -6.44
CA LYS A 242 10.41 8.79 -7.03
C LYS A 242 11.08 8.45 -8.34
N HIS A 243 11.37 7.16 -8.55
CA HIS A 243 11.79 6.63 -9.83
C HIS A 243 10.75 5.60 -10.30
N ILE A 244 10.17 5.86 -11.46
CA ILE A 244 9.19 4.98 -12.09
C ILE A 244 9.79 4.50 -13.40
N LEU A 245 10.07 3.20 -13.47
CA LEU A 245 10.54 2.51 -14.66
C LEU A 245 9.36 1.72 -15.25
N CYS A 246 9.01 1.98 -16.49
CA CYS A 246 7.95 1.29 -17.21
C CYS A 246 8.51 0.67 -18.48
N MET A 247 8.37 -0.64 -18.61
CA MET A 247 8.67 -1.40 -19.82
C MET A 247 7.38 -2.00 -20.35
N ASP A 248 6.90 -1.53 -21.50
CA ASP A 248 5.68 -2.04 -22.13
C ASP A 248 6.01 -2.64 -23.49
N GLN A 249 5.90 -3.97 -23.59
CA GLN A 249 6.13 -4.76 -24.80
C GLN A 249 4.85 -5.47 -25.26
N ARG A 250 3.69 -5.07 -24.74
CA ARG A 250 2.40 -5.66 -25.10
C ARG A 250 1.97 -5.20 -26.49
N ASP A 251 1.26 -6.07 -27.18
CA ASP A 251 0.62 -5.78 -28.46
C ASP A 251 -0.58 -4.83 -28.31
N ASP A 252 -1.40 -5.03 -27.28
CA ASP A 252 -2.54 -4.17 -26.94
C ASP A 252 -2.52 -3.78 -25.45
N PRO A 253 -2.66 -2.50 -25.09
CA PRO A 253 -2.63 -2.05 -23.69
C PRO A 253 -3.82 -2.53 -22.84
N CYS A 254 -4.99 -2.73 -23.45
CA CYS A 254 -6.26 -3.06 -22.79
C CYS A 254 -6.51 -4.58 -22.73
N LEU A 255 -6.29 -5.28 -23.84
CA LEU A 255 -6.54 -6.70 -24.00
C LEU A 255 -5.37 -7.39 -24.74
N PRO A 256 -4.18 -7.46 -24.11
CA PRO A 256 -2.99 -7.99 -24.75
C PRO A 256 -3.16 -9.46 -25.10
N SER A 257 -2.73 -9.84 -26.30
CA SER A 257 -2.66 -11.24 -26.73
C SER A 257 -1.23 -11.78 -26.64
N MET A 258 -0.22 -10.92 -26.76
CA MET A 258 1.19 -11.26 -26.58
C MET A 258 1.98 -10.15 -25.88
N GLY A 259 3.13 -10.52 -25.33
CA GLY A 259 4.10 -9.59 -24.77
C GLY A 259 3.99 -9.42 -23.25
N SER A 260 4.88 -8.61 -22.70
CA SER A 260 5.01 -8.40 -21.26
C SER A 260 4.95 -6.92 -20.88
N TYR A 261 4.53 -6.68 -19.64
CA TYR A 261 4.52 -5.38 -19.02
C TYR A 261 5.24 -5.48 -17.68
N PHE A 262 6.20 -4.59 -17.46
CA PHE A 262 6.93 -4.48 -16.22
C PHE A 262 6.94 -3.02 -15.76
N LYS A 263 6.54 -2.79 -14.52
CA LYS A 263 6.60 -1.49 -13.88
C LYS A 263 7.27 -1.62 -12.52
N LEU A 264 8.30 -0.82 -12.31
CA LEU A 264 9.01 -0.70 -11.05
C LEU A 264 8.83 0.72 -10.53
N PHE A 265 8.32 0.83 -9.31
CA PHE A 265 8.14 2.07 -8.58
C PHE A 265 9.07 2.05 -7.38
N GLN A 266 9.92 3.07 -7.27
CA GLN A 266 10.80 3.29 -6.13
C GLN A 266 10.55 4.69 -5.59
N GLU A 267 10.39 4.83 -4.29
CA GLU A 267 10.20 6.11 -3.63
C GLU A 267 11.11 6.17 -2.40
N TYR A 268 11.95 7.20 -2.36
CA TYR A 268 12.76 7.55 -1.22
C TYR A 268 12.21 8.85 -0.62
N ALA A 269 11.63 8.74 0.58
CA ALA A 269 11.16 9.86 1.39
C ALA A 269 12.13 10.10 2.54
N GLY A 270 12.44 11.36 2.83
CA GLY A 270 13.40 11.73 3.90
C GLY A 270 14.37 12.83 3.51
N LEU A 271 14.20 13.48 2.34
CA LEU A 271 15.01 14.63 1.89
C LEU A 271 14.53 15.95 2.53
N GLY A 272 13.98 15.87 3.75
CA GLY A 272 13.26 16.94 4.44
C GLY A 272 11.81 16.58 4.78
N GLY A 273 11.25 17.29 5.76
CA GLY A 273 9.93 17.01 6.32
C GLY A 273 10.00 16.06 7.54
N ASN A 274 8.85 15.49 7.91
CA ASN A 274 8.69 14.65 9.10
C ASN A 274 8.27 13.21 8.75
N VAL A 275 8.72 12.73 7.58
CA VAL A 275 8.47 11.39 7.06
C VAL A 275 9.76 10.86 6.42
N GLY A 276 10.16 9.65 6.81
CA GLY A 276 11.32 8.94 6.25
C GLY A 276 10.98 7.49 5.94
N PHE A 277 11.05 7.09 4.67
CA PHE A 277 10.86 5.70 4.26
C PHE A 277 11.44 5.43 2.87
N LEU A 278 11.73 4.15 2.61
CA LEU A 278 12.03 3.60 1.31
C LEU A 278 10.88 2.68 0.91
N LYS A 279 10.28 2.93 -0.25
CA LYS A 279 9.13 2.18 -0.76
C LYS A 279 9.44 1.64 -2.15
N HIS A 280 9.22 0.36 -2.33
CA HIS A 280 9.37 -0.34 -3.59
C HIS A 280 8.06 -1.03 -3.95
N GLU A 281 7.66 -0.94 -5.21
CA GLU A 281 6.52 -1.67 -5.75
C GLU A 281 6.85 -2.16 -7.16
N ILE A 282 6.50 -3.41 -7.43
CA ILE A 282 6.72 -4.09 -8.70
C ILE A 282 5.37 -4.57 -9.22
N GLN A 283 5.12 -4.34 -10.50
CA GLN A 283 4.00 -4.89 -11.23
C GLN A 283 4.54 -5.57 -12.48
N TYR A 284 4.25 -6.85 -12.63
CA TYR A 284 4.69 -7.65 -13.75
C TYR A 284 3.51 -8.40 -14.36
N GLN A 285 3.44 -8.40 -15.67
CA GLN A 285 2.42 -9.09 -16.44
C GLN A 285 3.08 -9.73 -17.65
N ILE A 286 2.73 -10.97 -17.93
CA ILE A 286 3.14 -11.68 -19.14
C ILE A 286 1.92 -12.30 -19.80
N ASN A 287 1.82 -12.16 -21.12
CA ASN A 287 0.70 -12.67 -21.91
C ASN A 287 1.25 -13.53 -23.04
N LYS A 288 0.68 -14.72 -23.22
CA LYS A 288 1.06 -15.65 -24.27
C LYS A 288 -0.17 -16.31 -24.86
N CYS A 289 -0.31 -16.20 -26.18
CA CYS A 289 -1.27 -16.98 -26.94
C CYS A 289 -0.79 -18.44 -27.04
N ILE A 290 -1.66 -19.41 -26.78
CA ILE A 290 -1.29 -20.84 -26.78
C ILE A 290 -1.92 -21.57 -27.96
N LEU A 291 -3.17 -22.00 -27.82
CA LEU A 291 -3.84 -22.88 -28.77
C LEU A 291 -5.14 -22.22 -29.24
N GLY A 292 -5.24 -21.93 -30.54
CA GLY A 292 -6.29 -21.09 -31.09
C GLY A 292 -6.20 -19.64 -30.57
N ASP A 293 -7.35 -19.01 -30.31
CA ASP A 293 -7.45 -17.63 -29.79
C ASP A 293 -7.42 -17.55 -28.25
N ILE A 294 -6.91 -18.60 -27.58
CA ILE A 294 -6.82 -18.65 -26.12
C ILE A 294 -5.53 -17.98 -25.66
N VAL A 295 -5.66 -16.95 -24.81
CA VAL A 295 -4.55 -16.19 -24.25
C VAL A 295 -4.41 -16.50 -22.77
N LEU A 296 -3.25 -17.01 -22.35
CA LEU A 296 -2.89 -17.10 -20.94
C LEU A 296 -2.15 -15.84 -20.52
N GLN A 297 -2.56 -15.29 -19.39
CA GLN A 297 -1.95 -14.13 -18.76
C GLN A 297 -1.58 -14.49 -17.32
N ALA A 298 -0.33 -14.24 -16.95
CA ALA A 298 0.11 -14.28 -15.56
C ALA A 298 0.44 -12.86 -15.11
N THR A 299 -0.01 -12.50 -13.91
CA THR A 299 0.22 -11.21 -13.27
C THR A 299 0.82 -11.40 -11.90
N PHE A 300 1.72 -10.50 -11.53
CA PHE A 300 2.34 -10.42 -10.22
C PHE A 300 2.42 -8.97 -9.80
N MET A 301 2.08 -8.69 -8.55
CA MET A 301 2.21 -7.39 -7.91
C MET A 301 2.86 -7.62 -6.54
N GLY A 302 3.79 -6.77 -6.16
CA GLY A 302 4.41 -6.85 -4.85
C GLY A 302 4.92 -5.49 -4.41
N GLY A 303 4.87 -5.22 -3.12
CA GLY A 303 5.35 -3.97 -2.55
C GLY A 303 5.90 -4.14 -1.16
N LEU A 304 6.91 -3.34 -0.84
CA LEU A 304 7.57 -3.26 0.46
C LEU A 304 7.86 -1.80 0.79
N VAL A 305 7.49 -1.36 1.99
CA VAL A 305 7.89 -0.08 2.56
C VAL A 305 8.64 -0.33 3.85
N ARG A 306 9.80 0.32 4.00
CA ARG A 306 10.65 0.26 5.18
C ARG A 306 10.98 1.67 5.64
N THR A 307 10.90 1.94 6.93
CA THR A 307 11.23 3.25 7.49
C THR A 307 12.73 3.52 7.43
N ILE A 308 13.10 4.80 7.36
CA ILE A 308 14.50 5.25 7.39
C ILE A 308 14.66 6.25 8.54
N GLY A 309 15.38 5.83 9.58
CA GLY A 309 15.63 6.62 10.79
C GLY A 309 14.84 6.12 12.01
N GLU A 310 15.48 6.18 13.19
CA GLU A 310 14.97 5.59 14.45
C GLU A 310 13.62 6.17 14.92
N ASP A 311 13.32 7.43 14.58
CA ASP A 311 12.08 8.12 15.00
C ASP A 311 10.97 8.13 13.92
N SER A 312 11.16 7.42 12.80
CA SER A 312 10.21 7.45 11.68
C SER A 312 9.35 6.18 11.64
N ASN A 313 8.02 6.36 11.71
CA ASN A 313 7.04 5.28 11.54
C ASN A 313 6.32 5.41 10.18
N VAL A 314 5.98 4.27 9.55
CA VAL A 314 5.14 4.27 8.34
C VAL A 314 3.72 4.70 8.72
N ARG A 315 3.30 5.86 8.20
CA ARG A 315 1.92 6.35 8.35
C ARG A 315 0.95 5.61 7.43
N ILE A 316 -0.32 5.63 7.77
CA ILE A 316 -1.41 4.89 7.13
C ILE A 316 -1.59 5.24 5.65
N ASN A 317 -1.27 6.47 5.28
CA ASN A 317 -1.29 6.93 3.89
C ASN A 317 -0.10 6.43 3.05
N ASP A 318 0.98 5.95 3.69
CA ASP A 318 2.14 5.37 3.01
C ASP A 318 2.08 3.82 2.94
N ARG A 319 1.24 3.19 3.77
CA ARG A 319 0.98 1.74 3.80
C ARG A 319 0.29 1.24 2.53
N PHE A 320 0.40 -0.07 2.28
CA PHE A 320 -0.31 -0.74 1.21
C PHE A 320 -1.67 -1.25 1.66
N PHE A 321 -2.60 -1.34 0.71
CA PHE A 321 -3.93 -1.92 0.89
C PHE A 321 -4.18 -2.95 -0.21
N LEU A 322 -4.75 -4.11 0.17
CA LEU A 322 -5.01 -5.21 -0.76
C LEU A 322 -6.49 -5.59 -0.74
N GLY A 323 -7.03 -5.96 -1.91
CA GLY A 323 -8.43 -6.33 -2.09
C GLY A 323 -9.20 -5.36 -2.98
N GLY A 324 -10.12 -5.89 -3.78
CA GLY A 324 -10.90 -5.14 -4.76
C GLY A 324 -10.78 -5.73 -6.18
N PRO A 325 -11.51 -5.17 -7.17
CA PRO A 325 -11.60 -5.74 -8.51
C PRO A 325 -10.29 -5.65 -9.32
N LEU A 326 -9.41 -4.69 -9.00
CA LEU A 326 -8.15 -4.44 -9.70
C LEU A 326 -6.93 -5.12 -9.07
N SER A 327 -7.00 -5.52 -7.81
CA SER A 327 -5.90 -6.19 -7.10
C SER A 327 -6.24 -7.66 -6.86
N LEU A 328 -6.91 -7.97 -5.75
CA LEU A 328 -7.34 -9.31 -5.38
C LEU A 328 -8.85 -9.45 -5.54
N ARG A 329 -9.28 -9.90 -6.73
CA ARG A 329 -10.70 -10.11 -7.06
C ARG A 329 -11.36 -11.06 -6.08
N GLY A 330 -12.63 -10.84 -5.77
CA GLY A 330 -13.40 -11.66 -4.81
C GLY A 330 -13.30 -11.19 -3.36
N PHE A 331 -12.35 -10.30 -3.04
CA PHE A 331 -12.29 -9.63 -1.75
C PHE A 331 -12.88 -8.23 -1.85
N SER A 332 -13.45 -7.74 -0.76
CA SER A 332 -13.90 -6.34 -0.69
C SER A 332 -12.72 -5.40 -0.91
N MET A 333 -13.01 -4.18 -1.38
CA MET A 333 -11.99 -3.15 -1.57
C MET A 333 -11.22 -2.93 -0.25
N ASN A 334 -9.89 -2.99 -0.30
CA ASN A 334 -9.00 -2.92 0.88
C ASN A 334 -9.32 -3.94 1.99
N GLY A 335 -10.09 -5.00 1.70
CA GLY A 335 -10.60 -5.95 2.69
C GLY A 335 -9.59 -7.00 3.14
N VAL A 336 -8.41 -7.04 2.53
CA VAL A 336 -7.36 -8.01 2.86
C VAL A 336 -6.30 -7.32 3.69
N GLY A 337 -6.00 -7.87 4.87
CA GLY A 337 -4.94 -7.40 5.76
C GLY A 337 -5.39 -7.05 7.17
N PRO A 338 -4.54 -6.34 7.93
CA PRO A 338 -4.86 -5.88 9.29
C PRO A 338 -6.05 -4.91 9.28
N HIS A 339 -6.98 -5.13 10.21
CA HIS A 339 -8.15 -4.28 10.41
C HIS A 339 -8.29 -3.93 11.89
N ALA A 340 -8.69 -2.69 12.17
CA ALA A 340 -9.20 -2.29 13.48
C ALA A 340 -10.72 -2.13 13.36
N ARG A 341 -11.48 -2.96 14.09
CA ARG A 341 -12.92 -3.12 13.90
C ARG A 341 -13.23 -3.52 12.44
N ASP A 342 -13.91 -2.64 11.72
CA ASP A 342 -14.24 -2.82 10.30
C ASP A 342 -13.37 -1.98 9.36
N CYS A 343 -12.43 -1.18 9.88
CA CYS A 343 -11.59 -0.31 9.09
C CYS A 343 -10.25 -0.96 8.75
N ALA A 344 -9.86 -0.93 7.47
CA ALA A 344 -8.57 -1.45 7.02
C ALA A 344 -7.42 -0.54 7.49
N LEU A 345 -6.39 -1.10 8.12
CA LEU A 345 -5.21 -0.34 8.57
C LEU A 345 -4.08 -0.31 7.52
N GLY A 346 -4.12 -1.23 6.56
CA GLY A 346 -3.04 -1.48 5.63
C GLY A 346 -1.86 -2.19 6.28
N ALA A 347 -0.79 -2.40 5.51
CA ALA A 347 0.44 -3.00 6.00
C ALA A 347 1.67 -2.51 5.23
N GLU A 348 2.86 -2.87 5.71
CA GLU A 348 4.14 -2.46 5.13
C GLU A 348 4.57 -3.29 3.92
N ALA A 349 4.07 -4.51 3.79
CA ALA A 349 4.41 -5.38 2.67
C ALA A 349 3.19 -6.13 2.15
N TYR A 350 3.14 -6.33 0.84
CA TYR A 350 2.10 -7.13 0.19
C TYR A 350 2.64 -7.82 -1.05
N TRP A 351 1.95 -8.88 -1.45
CA TRP A 351 2.11 -9.47 -2.76
C TRP A 351 0.79 -10.08 -3.24
N ALA A 352 0.58 -10.09 -4.55
CA ALA A 352 -0.57 -10.68 -5.21
C ALA A 352 -0.15 -11.28 -6.54
N GLY A 353 -0.67 -12.47 -6.84
CA GLY A 353 -0.50 -13.16 -8.12
C GLY A 353 -1.85 -13.43 -8.76
N GLY A 354 -1.91 -13.40 -10.08
CA GLY A 354 -3.10 -13.74 -10.86
C GLY A 354 -2.75 -14.59 -12.06
N LEU A 355 -3.56 -15.62 -12.30
CA LEU A 355 -3.55 -16.38 -13.55
C LEU A 355 -4.89 -16.16 -14.23
N HIS A 356 -4.85 -15.72 -15.48
CA HIS A 356 -6.03 -15.46 -16.30
C HIS A 356 -5.92 -16.29 -17.59
N ALA A 357 -7.03 -16.91 -17.98
CA ALA A 357 -7.18 -17.55 -19.28
C ALA A 357 -8.31 -16.85 -20.02
N TYR A 358 -8.00 -16.15 -21.12
CA TYR A 358 -8.99 -15.53 -22.00
C TYR A 358 -9.30 -16.48 -23.14
N ALA A 359 -10.57 -16.66 -23.43
CA ALA A 359 -11.03 -17.46 -24.55
C ALA A 359 -12.09 -16.70 -25.35
N PRO A 360 -12.21 -16.96 -26.66
CA PRO A 360 -13.28 -16.40 -27.48
C PRO A 360 -14.66 -16.84 -26.97
N LEU A 361 -15.72 -16.18 -27.44
CA LEU A 361 -17.08 -16.56 -27.04
C LEU A 361 -17.41 -18.00 -27.47
N PRO A 362 -18.04 -18.82 -26.60
CA PRO A 362 -18.33 -20.23 -26.90
C PRO A 362 -19.39 -20.41 -27.99
N PHE A 363 -20.18 -19.37 -28.30
CA PHE A 363 -21.26 -19.41 -29.29
C PHE A 363 -20.78 -18.91 -30.65
N ARG A 364 -20.65 -19.85 -31.61
CA ARG A 364 -20.21 -19.58 -33.00
C ARG A 364 -20.93 -18.44 -33.76
N PRO A 365 -22.26 -18.24 -33.67
CA PRO A 365 -22.94 -17.23 -34.50
C PRO A 365 -22.58 -15.78 -34.18
N PHE A 366 -22.01 -15.50 -33.00
CA PHE A 366 -21.58 -14.15 -32.60
C PHE A 366 -20.06 -13.94 -32.68
N ARG A 367 -19.31 -14.99 -33.09
CA ARG A 367 -17.84 -14.97 -33.07
C ARG A 367 -17.28 -14.01 -34.11
N GLU A 368 -17.80 -14.02 -35.33
CA GLU A 368 -17.29 -13.17 -36.42
C GLU A 368 -17.46 -11.67 -36.16
N THR A 369 -18.47 -11.27 -35.38
CA THR A 369 -18.79 -9.84 -35.13
C THR A 369 -18.21 -9.30 -33.82
N LEU A 370 -17.99 -10.16 -32.81
CA LEU A 370 -17.65 -9.72 -31.45
C LEU A 370 -16.29 -10.22 -30.92
N ASP A 371 -15.54 -11.06 -31.65
CA ASP A 371 -14.27 -11.64 -31.14
C ASP A 371 -13.21 -10.60 -30.75
N GLY A 372 -13.18 -9.47 -31.46
CA GLY A 372 -12.26 -8.37 -31.18
C GLY A 372 -12.64 -7.52 -29.96
N VAL A 373 -13.90 -7.61 -29.50
CA VAL A 373 -14.48 -6.73 -28.48
C VAL A 373 -14.80 -7.49 -27.21
N CYS A 374 -15.23 -8.76 -27.30
CA CYS A 374 -15.68 -9.54 -26.17
C CYS A 374 -14.92 -10.86 -26.04
N ARG A 375 -14.34 -11.10 -24.85
CA ARG A 375 -13.73 -12.39 -24.50
C ARG A 375 -14.31 -12.94 -23.22
N THR A 376 -14.48 -14.25 -23.16
CA THR A 376 -14.66 -14.94 -21.88
C THR A 376 -13.31 -14.98 -21.16
N HIS A 377 -13.32 -14.95 -19.83
CA HIS A 377 -12.12 -15.27 -19.06
C HIS A 377 -12.43 -16.23 -17.93
N PHE A 378 -11.41 -16.98 -17.54
CA PHE A 378 -11.30 -17.64 -16.25
C PHE A 378 -10.13 -17.00 -15.50
N PHE A 379 -10.23 -16.88 -14.19
CA PHE A 379 -9.14 -16.36 -13.37
C PHE A 379 -8.99 -17.07 -12.05
N LEU A 380 -7.76 -17.11 -11.58
CA LEU A 380 -7.32 -17.55 -10.27
C LEU A 380 -6.41 -16.47 -9.70
N ASN A 381 -6.84 -15.82 -8.62
CA ASN A 381 -6.07 -14.79 -7.94
C ASN A 381 -5.64 -15.32 -6.57
N THR A 382 -4.44 -14.95 -6.15
CA THR A 382 -3.89 -15.27 -4.83
C THR A 382 -3.12 -14.08 -4.28
N GLY A 383 -3.02 -13.94 -2.96
CA GLY A 383 -2.21 -12.88 -2.39
C GLY A 383 -2.24 -12.82 -0.87
N ASN A 384 -1.32 -12.02 -0.35
CA ASN A 384 -1.15 -11.79 1.08
C ASN A 384 -0.61 -10.38 1.36
N ILE A 385 -0.83 -9.91 2.58
CA ILE A 385 -0.42 -8.58 3.04
C ILE A 385 -0.18 -8.64 4.55
N GLY A 386 0.90 -7.99 5.00
CA GLY A 386 1.33 -8.01 6.40
C GLY A 386 2.56 -7.15 6.65
N ASN A 387 2.93 -7.01 7.92
CA ASN A 387 4.16 -6.33 8.33
C ASN A 387 5.24 -7.40 8.45
N PHE A 388 5.88 -7.74 7.34
CA PHE A 388 6.90 -8.76 7.30
C PHE A 388 8.25 -8.16 7.69
N ALA A 389 8.78 -8.56 8.85
CA ALA A 389 10.17 -8.30 9.20
C ALA A 389 11.02 -9.45 8.61
N PHE A 390 11.76 -9.16 7.54
CA PHE A 390 12.64 -10.17 6.94
C PHE A 390 13.84 -10.40 7.88
N SER A 391 13.94 -11.59 8.45
CA SER A 391 15.12 -12.07 9.19
C SER A 391 16.15 -12.67 8.23
N ASP A 392 17.38 -12.96 8.68
CA ASP A 392 18.36 -13.67 7.84
C ASP A 392 17.95 -15.13 7.54
N ASP A 393 16.92 -15.65 8.21
CA ASP A 393 16.34 -16.96 7.93
C ASP A 393 15.34 -16.92 6.75
N TYR A 394 15.77 -17.47 5.60
CA TYR A 394 14.96 -17.61 4.39
C TYR A 394 13.73 -18.52 4.57
N HIS A 395 13.80 -19.56 5.39
CA HIS A 395 12.66 -20.45 5.64
C HIS A 395 11.58 -19.75 6.44
N HIS A 396 11.97 -18.97 7.46
CA HIS A 396 11.04 -18.14 8.20
C HIS A 396 10.37 -17.09 7.30
N ASN A 397 11.15 -16.40 6.46
CA ASN A 397 10.65 -15.38 5.55
C ASN A 397 9.64 -15.93 4.53
N THR A 398 9.94 -17.10 3.94
CA THR A 398 9.04 -17.78 3.00
C THR A 398 7.77 -18.28 3.68
N MET A 399 7.87 -18.84 4.88
CA MET A 399 6.72 -19.19 5.71
C MET A 399 5.85 -17.96 6.01
N VAL A 400 6.44 -16.83 6.39
CA VAL A 400 5.72 -15.60 6.70
C VAL A 400 4.95 -15.09 5.46
N LEU A 401 5.57 -15.12 4.28
CA LEU A 401 4.96 -14.72 3.01
C LEU A 401 3.82 -15.64 2.55
N LEU A 402 3.97 -16.95 2.75
CA LEU A 402 3.01 -17.99 2.32
C LEU A 402 1.97 -18.35 3.39
N SER A 403 2.20 -17.99 4.65
CA SER A 403 1.23 -18.19 5.73
C SER A 403 0.02 -17.28 5.50
N ARG A 404 -1.19 -17.84 5.63
CA ARG A 404 -2.46 -17.09 5.45
C ARG A 404 -2.72 -16.59 4.02
N LEU A 405 -2.22 -17.33 3.02
CA LEU A 405 -2.59 -17.17 1.62
C LEU A 405 -4.10 -17.14 1.41
N ARG A 406 -4.55 -16.14 0.67
CA ARG A 406 -5.95 -15.99 0.25
C ARG A 406 -6.03 -16.18 -1.24
N TRP A 407 -6.94 -17.01 -1.70
CA TRP A 407 -7.15 -17.24 -3.12
C TRP A 407 -8.63 -17.19 -3.48
N SER A 408 -8.89 -16.78 -4.72
CA SER A 408 -10.20 -16.68 -5.31
C SER A 408 -10.13 -17.16 -6.76
N CYS A 409 -11.21 -17.77 -7.22
CA CYS A 409 -11.33 -18.13 -8.63
C CYS A 409 -12.68 -17.68 -9.17
N GLY A 410 -12.74 -17.46 -10.48
CA GLY A 410 -13.99 -17.07 -11.11
C GLY A 410 -13.91 -17.15 -12.62
N PHE A 411 -15.05 -16.90 -13.24
CA PHE A 411 -15.17 -16.76 -14.67
C PHE A 411 -15.95 -15.49 -14.98
N GLY A 412 -15.76 -14.93 -16.16
CA GLY A 412 -16.33 -13.63 -16.49
C GLY A 412 -16.31 -13.32 -17.97
N LEU A 413 -16.91 -12.19 -18.30
CA LEU A 413 -16.88 -11.59 -19.63
C LEU A 413 -16.10 -10.30 -19.57
N VAL A 414 -15.22 -10.10 -20.55
CA VAL A 414 -14.46 -8.87 -20.73
C VAL A 414 -14.90 -8.22 -22.02
N LEU A 415 -15.20 -6.93 -21.93
CA LEU A 415 -15.51 -6.07 -23.05
C LEU A 415 -14.40 -5.03 -23.19
N ALA A 416 -13.71 -5.04 -24.32
CA ALA A 416 -12.69 -4.07 -24.69
C ALA A 416 -13.31 -3.00 -25.59
N LEU A 417 -13.48 -1.79 -25.06
CA LEU A 417 -13.99 -0.64 -25.79
C LEU A 417 -12.82 0.03 -26.53
N SER A 418 -12.43 -0.56 -27.66
CA SER A 418 -11.52 0.02 -28.67
C SER A 418 -10.34 0.83 -28.11
N GLY A 419 -9.54 0.25 -27.20
CA GLY A 419 -8.34 0.87 -26.63
C GLY A 419 -8.57 1.95 -25.56
N ILE A 420 -9.82 2.30 -25.25
CA ILE A 420 -10.16 3.37 -24.28
C ILE A 420 -10.40 2.78 -22.89
N ALA A 421 -11.18 1.70 -22.82
CA ALA A 421 -11.57 1.11 -21.54
C ALA A 421 -11.80 -0.39 -21.65
N ARG A 422 -11.54 -1.08 -20.54
CA ARG A 422 -11.85 -2.50 -20.36
C ARG A 422 -12.88 -2.67 -19.26
N GLN A 423 -14.03 -3.22 -19.58
CA GLN A 423 -15.06 -3.58 -18.60
C GLN A 423 -15.03 -5.09 -18.37
N SER A 424 -15.15 -5.52 -17.12
CA SER A 424 -15.20 -6.94 -16.78
C SER A 424 -16.37 -7.25 -15.87
N LEU A 425 -17.22 -8.18 -16.29
CA LEU A 425 -18.30 -8.77 -15.50
C LEU A 425 -17.82 -10.12 -15.00
N ASN A 426 -17.67 -10.27 -13.68
CA ASN A 426 -17.03 -11.44 -13.08
C ASN A 426 -18.00 -12.16 -12.15
N PHE A 427 -18.22 -13.45 -12.38
CA PHE A 427 -18.82 -14.38 -11.43
C PHE A 427 -17.72 -15.03 -10.60
N LEU A 428 -17.80 -14.87 -9.28
CA LEU A 428 -16.72 -15.14 -8.36
C LEU A 428 -17.10 -16.22 -7.37
N LYS A 429 -16.19 -17.15 -7.09
CA LYS A 429 -16.25 -18.05 -5.95
C LYS A 429 -15.00 -17.83 -5.10
N VAL A 430 -15.20 -17.33 -3.88
CA VAL A 430 -14.13 -17.23 -2.89
C VAL A 430 -14.08 -18.54 -2.13
N THR A 431 -12.97 -19.25 -2.22
CA THR A 431 -12.79 -20.59 -1.64
C THR A 431 -12.07 -20.56 -0.31
N ASN A 432 -11.28 -19.52 -0.02
CA ASN A 432 -10.62 -19.36 1.28
C ASN A 432 -10.82 -17.94 1.82
N TYR A 433 -11.91 -17.75 2.55
CA TYR A 433 -12.15 -16.54 3.33
C TYR A 433 -11.45 -16.74 4.68
N TYR A 434 -10.40 -15.97 4.97
CA TYR A 434 -10.00 -15.77 6.36
C TYR A 434 -11.08 -14.87 6.98
N SER A 435 -12.17 -15.50 7.40
CA SER A 435 -13.38 -14.82 7.82
C SER A 435 -13.14 -13.89 8.99
N LYS A 436 -13.69 -12.67 8.89
CA LYS A 436 -14.20 -11.90 10.04
C LYS A 436 -15.22 -12.80 10.79
N THR A 437 -14.71 -13.74 11.58
CA THR A 437 -15.36 -14.64 12.56
C THR A 437 -14.51 -15.88 12.89
N LYS A 438 -13.22 -15.91 12.57
CA LYS A 438 -12.29 -16.28 13.65
C LYS A 438 -11.98 -14.98 14.35
N LYS A 439 -12.40 -14.88 15.62
CA LYS A 439 -11.86 -13.92 16.57
C LYS A 439 -10.37 -13.71 16.27
N MET A 440 -9.80 -12.57 16.66
CA MET A 440 -8.51 -12.66 17.32
C MET A 440 -8.67 -13.63 18.51
N GLN A 441 -8.72 -14.95 18.23
CA GLN A 441 -7.79 -15.88 18.82
C GLN A 441 -6.46 -15.29 18.35
N ASP A 442 -5.77 -14.52 19.18
CA ASP A 442 -5.23 -15.12 20.39
C ASP A 442 -4.76 -16.53 20.00
N GLN A 443 -3.74 -16.59 19.14
CA GLN A 443 -2.87 -17.75 19.18
C GLN A 443 -2.30 -17.73 20.59
N GLY A 444 -2.99 -18.50 21.42
CA GLY A 444 -3.00 -18.37 22.87
C GLY A 444 -4.22 -19.15 23.40
N ASP A 445 -4.35 -20.40 22.94
CA ASP A 445 -5.22 -21.42 23.51
C ASP A 445 -6.73 -21.13 23.48
N GLY A 446 -7.60 -22.14 23.58
CA GLY A 446 -9.07 -21.97 23.61
C GLY A 446 -9.60 -21.28 24.87
N VAL A 447 -8.88 -20.31 25.42
CA VAL A 447 -9.01 -19.77 26.76
C VAL A 447 -10.01 -18.59 26.79
N PRO A 448 -11.12 -18.71 27.54
CA PRO A 448 -12.09 -17.62 27.72
C PRO A 448 -11.41 -16.36 28.26
N THR A 449 -11.55 -15.24 27.54
CA THR A 449 -10.88 -13.97 27.85
C THR A 449 -11.87 -12.89 28.25
N PHE A 450 -11.59 -12.20 29.35
CA PHE A 450 -12.43 -11.15 29.94
C PHE A 450 -11.67 -9.83 30.05
N LYS A 451 -12.30 -8.72 29.66
CA LYS A 451 -11.76 -7.37 29.87
C LYS A 451 -11.98 -6.93 31.32
N CYS A 452 -10.90 -6.74 32.07
CA CYS A 452 -10.91 -6.24 33.45
C CYS A 452 -10.36 -4.81 33.50
N VAL A 453 -11.14 -3.85 34.01
CA VAL A 453 -10.68 -2.46 34.18
C VAL A 453 -10.12 -2.27 35.59
N LEU A 454 -8.87 -1.83 35.72
CA LEU A 454 -8.22 -1.58 37.00
C LEU A 454 -8.06 -0.08 37.26
N VAL A 455 -8.81 0.46 38.22
CA VAL A 455 -8.86 1.89 38.51
C VAL A 455 -8.55 2.23 39.96
N GLY A 456 -8.17 3.49 40.20
CA GLY A 456 -7.85 4.03 41.52
C GLY A 456 -6.80 5.13 41.42
N ASP A 457 -6.61 5.89 42.50
CA ASP A 457 -5.63 6.99 42.52
C ASP A 457 -4.21 6.53 42.14
N GLY A 458 -3.42 7.43 41.59
CA GLY A 458 -1.99 7.20 41.34
C GLY A 458 -1.24 6.80 42.61
N GLY A 459 -0.27 5.88 42.47
CA GLY A 459 0.53 5.41 43.61
C GLY A 459 -0.15 4.40 44.55
N THR A 460 -1.38 3.96 44.25
CA THR A 460 -2.09 2.92 45.03
C THR A 460 -1.55 1.51 44.81
N GLY A 461 -0.72 1.29 43.79
CA GLY A 461 -0.04 0.02 43.49
C GLY A 461 -0.72 -0.85 42.42
N LYS A 462 -1.51 -0.26 41.52
CA LYS A 462 -2.23 -0.95 40.42
C LYS A 462 -1.27 -1.66 39.45
N THR A 463 -0.32 -0.92 38.88
CA THR A 463 0.71 -1.46 37.98
C THR A 463 1.56 -2.52 38.66
N THR A 464 1.96 -2.30 39.91
CA THR A 464 2.71 -3.30 40.71
C THR A 464 1.88 -4.56 40.93
N PHE A 465 0.58 -4.42 41.21
CA PHE A 465 -0.33 -5.56 41.37
C PHE A 465 -0.45 -6.39 40.08
N VAL A 466 -0.50 -5.75 38.92
CA VAL A 466 -0.58 -6.45 37.63
C VAL A 466 0.76 -7.09 37.24
N LYS A 467 1.86 -6.33 37.29
CA LYS A 467 3.21 -6.83 37.01
C LYS A 467 3.58 -8.02 37.89
N ARG A 468 3.23 -7.98 39.18
CA ARG A 468 3.50 -9.06 40.12
C ARG A 468 2.73 -10.35 39.77
N HIS A 469 1.55 -10.27 39.13
CA HIS A 469 0.85 -11.44 38.58
C HIS A 469 1.50 -11.96 37.28
N LEU A 470 2.17 -11.10 36.51
CA LEU A 470 2.87 -11.49 35.28
C LEU A 470 4.23 -12.14 35.56
N THR A 471 5.06 -11.50 36.36
CA THR A 471 6.49 -11.86 36.51
C THR A 471 6.78 -12.62 37.79
N GLY A 472 5.86 -12.61 38.77
CA GLY A 472 6.14 -13.14 40.11
C GLY A 472 7.14 -12.32 40.92
N GLU A 473 7.72 -11.25 40.36
CA GLU A 473 8.73 -10.39 40.99
C GLU A 473 8.16 -9.05 41.46
N PHE A 474 8.73 -8.49 42.53
CA PHE A 474 8.28 -7.24 43.14
C PHE A 474 9.30 -6.15 42.82
N GLU A 475 8.95 -5.30 41.86
CA GLU A 475 9.76 -4.14 41.50
C GLU A 475 9.65 -3.05 42.59
N LYS A 476 10.78 -2.72 43.24
CA LYS A 476 10.85 -1.65 44.24
C LYS A 476 10.84 -0.24 43.64
N LYS A 477 11.20 -0.10 42.35
CA LYS A 477 11.28 1.20 41.68
C LYS A 477 9.89 1.62 41.19
N TYR A 478 9.39 2.74 41.72
CA TYR A 478 8.16 3.33 41.22
C TYR A 478 8.43 4.13 39.95
N VAL A 479 7.75 3.76 38.86
CA VAL A 479 7.69 4.52 37.61
C VAL A 479 6.22 4.85 37.39
N ALA A 480 5.89 6.12 37.15
CA ALA A 480 4.51 6.54 36.94
C ALA A 480 4.02 6.05 35.57
N THR A 481 2.89 5.35 35.54
CA THR A 481 2.25 4.88 34.30
C THR A 481 1.72 6.07 33.51
N LEU A 482 2.09 6.15 32.24
CA LEU A 482 1.57 7.17 31.31
C LEU A 482 0.38 6.57 30.56
N GLY A 483 -0.84 7.02 30.88
CA GLY A 483 -2.05 6.55 30.19
C GLY A 483 -2.56 5.19 30.70
N VAL A 484 -2.81 4.26 29.79
CA VAL A 484 -3.34 2.92 30.07
C VAL A 484 -2.52 1.85 29.36
N GLU A 485 -2.09 0.84 30.11
CA GLU A 485 -1.42 -0.35 29.59
C GLU A 485 -2.34 -1.56 29.72
N VAL A 486 -2.29 -2.48 28.75
CA VAL A 486 -3.11 -3.70 28.75
C VAL A 486 -2.22 -4.90 29.01
N HIS A 487 -2.55 -5.66 30.05
CA HIS A 487 -1.79 -6.82 30.48
C HIS A 487 -2.66 -8.09 30.46
N PRO A 488 -2.33 -9.10 29.65
CA PRO A 488 -3.03 -10.38 29.66
C PRO A 488 -2.55 -11.25 30.83
N LEU A 489 -3.45 -11.54 31.78
CA LEU A 489 -3.19 -12.46 32.89
C LEU A 489 -3.93 -13.77 32.67
N VAL A 490 -3.21 -14.90 32.60
CA VAL A 490 -3.81 -16.23 32.44
C VAL A 490 -3.83 -16.94 33.80
N PHE A 491 -5.01 -17.38 34.22
CA PHE A 491 -5.22 -18.16 35.43
C PHE A 491 -5.72 -19.55 35.05
N HIS A 492 -5.11 -20.59 35.61
CA HIS A 492 -5.58 -21.96 35.41
C HIS A 492 -6.63 -22.29 36.46
N THR A 493 -7.77 -22.85 36.03
CA THR A 493 -8.87 -23.21 36.94
C THR A 493 -9.22 -24.69 36.81
N ASN A 494 -9.97 -25.21 37.78
CA ASN A 494 -10.57 -26.54 37.70
C ASN A 494 -11.57 -26.73 36.52
N ARG A 495 -11.87 -25.67 35.75
CA ARG A 495 -12.72 -25.69 34.55
C ARG A 495 -11.96 -25.33 33.26
N GLY A 496 -10.63 -25.29 33.32
CA GLY A 496 -9.76 -24.83 32.23
C GLY A 496 -9.16 -23.46 32.52
N ALA A 497 -8.21 -23.03 31.68
CA ALA A 497 -7.60 -21.72 31.82
C ALA A 497 -8.60 -20.61 31.46
N ILE A 498 -8.47 -19.47 32.13
CA ILE A 498 -9.20 -18.23 31.86
C ILE A 498 -8.19 -17.09 31.74
N ARG A 499 -8.52 -16.07 30.98
CA ARG A 499 -7.65 -14.91 30.77
C ARG A 499 -8.35 -13.63 31.15
N PHE A 500 -7.67 -12.76 31.90
CA PHE A 500 -8.08 -11.39 32.13
C PHE A 500 -7.17 -10.44 31.36
N ASN A 501 -7.73 -9.71 30.41
CA ASN A 501 -7.05 -8.56 29.82
C ASN A 501 -7.24 -7.37 30.77
N VAL A 502 -6.25 -7.11 31.62
CA VAL A 502 -6.30 -6.06 32.64
C VAL A 502 -5.86 -4.74 32.03
N TRP A 503 -6.76 -3.77 32.03
CA TRP A 503 -6.51 -2.39 31.61
C TRP A 503 -6.05 -1.61 32.84
N ASP A 504 -4.73 -1.48 33.01
CA ASP A 504 -4.09 -0.77 34.12
C ASP A 504 -4.01 0.73 33.82
N THR A 505 -4.64 1.56 34.66
CA THR A 505 -4.71 3.01 34.45
C THR A 505 -3.74 3.80 35.33
N ALA A 506 -3.26 4.94 34.84
CA ALA A 506 -2.38 5.84 35.60
C ALA A 506 -2.97 6.28 36.96
N GLY A 507 -4.27 6.62 37.00
CA GLY A 507 -4.95 7.06 38.22
C GLY A 507 -4.71 8.54 38.56
N GLN A 508 -4.18 9.33 37.63
CA GLN A 508 -3.90 10.77 37.77
C GLN A 508 -4.72 11.66 36.82
N GLU A 509 -5.53 11.05 35.97
CA GLU A 509 -6.44 11.66 34.99
C GLU A 509 -7.60 12.44 35.65
N LYS A 510 -7.29 13.62 36.20
CA LYS A 510 -8.25 14.47 36.94
C LYS A 510 -9.20 15.30 36.07
N PHE A 511 -9.01 15.35 34.75
CA PHE A 511 -9.84 16.16 33.84
C PHE A 511 -10.64 15.27 32.88
N GLY A 512 -11.97 15.33 33.00
CA GLY A 512 -12.92 14.44 32.34
C GLY A 512 -12.97 14.62 30.82
N GLY A 513 -12.94 13.49 30.11
CA GLY A 513 -13.02 13.38 28.65
C GLY A 513 -12.29 12.13 28.13
N LEU A 514 -10.97 12.05 28.33
CA LEU A 514 -10.15 10.89 27.90
C LEU A 514 -10.46 9.59 28.65
N ARG A 515 -10.89 9.70 29.91
CA ARG A 515 -11.02 8.59 30.86
C ARG A 515 -12.17 7.61 30.55
N ASP A 516 -13.23 8.08 29.90
CA ASP A 516 -14.40 7.24 29.60
C ASP A 516 -14.10 6.19 28.52
N GLY A 517 -13.17 6.48 27.60
CA GLY A 517 -12.77 5.56 26.55
C GLY A 517 -12.19 4.24 27.07
N TYR A 518 -11.51 4.26 28.22
CA TYR A 518 -10.89 3.07 28.81
C TYR A 518 -11.93 2.08 29.35
N TYR A 519 -13.07 2.60 29.82
CA TYR A 519 -14.09 1.81 30.48
C TYR A 519 -15.00 1.08 29.49
N ILE A 520 -15.14 1.57 28.26
CA ILE A 520 -16.03 1.01 27.24
C ILE A 520 -15.80 -0.50 27.09
N GLN A 521 -16.90 -1.28 27.15
CA GLN A 521 -16.92 -2.75 27.09
C GLN A 521 -16.12 -3.47 28.20
N GLY A 522 -15.83 -2.81 29.33
CA GLY A 522 -15.33 -3.51 30.51
C GLY A 522 -16.34 -4.57 30.97
N GLN A 523 -15.89 -5.81 31.19
CA GLN A 523 -16.75 -6.92 31.65
C GLN A 523 -16.67 -7.11 33.17
N CYS A 524 -15.57 -6.69 33.78
CA CYS A 524 -15.39 -6.60 35.22
C CYS A 524 -14.46 -5.44 35.58
N ALA A 525 -14.45 -5.04 36.86
CA ALA A 525 -13.53 -4.00 37.31
C ALA A 525 -12.99 -4.24 38.73
N ILE A 526 -11.80 -3.69 38.97
CA ILE A 526 -11.17 -3.60 40.29
C ILE A 526 -10.98 -2.13 40.61
N VAL A 527 -11.53 -1.69 41.74
CA VAL A 527 -11.29 -0.36 42.30
C VAL A 527 -10.28 -0.51 43.43
N MET A 528 -9.10 0.07 43.28
CA MET A 528 -7.99 -0.07 44.23
C MET A 528 -7.73 1.24 44.97
N PHE A 529 -7.49 1.15 46.28
CA PHE A 529 -7.01 2.26 47.11
C PHE A 529 -5.88 1.80 48.04
N ASP A 530 -5.14 2.76 48.58
CA ASP A 530 -4.01 2.52 49.48
C ASP A 530 -4.46 2.67 50.95
N VAL A 531 -4.30 1.62 51.75
CA VAL A 531 -4.70 1.64 53.18
C VAL A 531 -3.85 2.60 54.03
N THR A 532 -2.69 3.01 53.55
CA THR A 532 -1.81 4.01 54.17
C THR A 532 -2.20 5.45 53.82
N SER A 533 -3.14 5.66 52.89
CA SER A 533 -3.58 6.99 52.45
C SER A 533 -5.10 7.15 52.51
N ARG A 534 -5.59 7.95 53.48
CA ARG A 534 -7.02 8.26 53.63
C ARG A 534 -7.64 8.95 52.41
N VAL A 535 -6.84 9.70 51.65
CA VAL A 535 -7.30 10.43 50.45
C VAL A 535 -7.74 9.45 49.37
N THR A 536 -6.96 8.39 49.14
CA THR A 536 -7.27 7.39 48.10
C THR A 536 -8.60 6.68 48.37
N TYR A 537 -8.91 6.38 49.64
CA TYR A 537 -10.21 5.82 50.01
C TYR A 537 -11.36 6.82 49.86
N LYS A 538 -11.15 8.11 50.18
CA LYS A 538 -12.16 9.16 49.97
C LYS A 538 -12.54 9.31 48.49
N ASN A 539 -11.64 8.99 47.56
CA ASN A 539 -11.88 9.09 46.12
C ASN A 539 -12.59 7.88 45.51
N VAL A 540 -12.66 6.74 46.22
CA VAL A 540 -13.32 5.49 45.75
C VAL A 540 -14.75 5.72 45.21
N PRO A 541 -15.63 6.53 45.85
CA PRO A 541 -16.96 6.79 45.31
C PRO A 541 -16.95 7.44 43.92
N ASN A 542 -15.97 8.29 43.62
CA ASN A 542 -15.81 8.92 42.31
C ASN A 542 -15.40 7.89 41.27
N TRP A 543 -14.39 7.07 41.57
CA TRP A 543 -13.94 5.98 40.69
C TRP A 543 -15.08 4.99 40.37
N HIS A 544 -15.85 4.60 41.39
CA HIS A 544 -17.02 3.73 41.20
C HIS A 544 -18.11 4.40 40.34
N ARG A 545 -18.44 5.68 40.59
CA ARG A 545 -19.44 6.40 39.81
C ARG A 545 -19.04 6.48 38.33
N ASP A 546 -17.78 6.79 38.06
CA ASP A 546 -17.28 6.94 36.69
C ASP A 546 -17.29 5.60 35.94
N LEU A 547 -16.95 4.50 36.62
CA LEU A 547 -17.08 3.14 36.07
C LEU A 547 -18.52 2.77 35.76
N VAL A 548 -19.45 2.92 36.72
CA VAL A 548 -20.86 2.54 36.55
C VAL A 548 -21.57 3.42 35.52
N ARG A 549 -21.11 4.66 35.33
CA ARG A 549 -21.60 5.53 34.27
C ARG A 549 -21.34 4.98 32.86
N VAL A 550 -20.25 4.26 32.65
CA VAL A 550 -19.84 3.74 31.33
C VAL A 550 -20.14 2.25 31.17
N CYS A 551 -19.99 1.47 32.23
CA CYS A 551 -20.28 0.03 32.25
C CYS A 551 -21.55 -0.22 33.07
N GLU A 552 -22.64 -0.59 32.40
CA GLU A 552 -23.86 -1.00 33.09
C GLU A 552 -23.70 -2.43 33.65
N ASN A 553 -23.90 -2.55 34.96
CA ASN A 553 -24.11 -3.83 35.66
C ASN A 553 -22.98 -4.89 35.53
N ILE A 554 -21.72 -4.50 35.75
CA ILE A 554 -20.57 -5.41 35.77
C ILE A 554 -20.16 -5.80 37.21
N PRO A 555 -19.56 -6.99 37.44
CA PRO A 555 -18.97 -7.33 38.72
C PRO A 555 -17.76 -6.43 39.05
N ILE A 556 -17.80 -5.81 40.23
CA ILE A 556 -16.76 -4.88 40.70
C ILE A 556 -16.24 -5.35 42.07
N VAL A 557 -14.91 -5.40 42.21
CA VAL A 557 -14.22 -5.68 43.48
C VAL A 557 -13.55 -4.42 44.00
N LEU A 558 -13.70 -4.15 45.30
CA LEU A 558 -12.97 -3.12 46.02
C LEU A 558 -11.74 -3.72 46.70
N CYS A 559 -10.55 -3.18 46.43
CA CYS A 559 -9.28 -3.66 46.97
C CYS A 559 -8.58 -2.59 47.81
N GLY A 560 -8.28 -2.90 49.07
CA GLY A 560 -7.37 -2.11 49.91
C GLY A 560 -5.97 -2.68 49.84
N ASN A 561 -5.04 -2.00 49.16
CA ASN A 561 -3.66 -2.46 48.95
C ASN A 561 -2.69 -1.91 50.02
N LYS A 562 -1.51 -2.53 50.13
CA LYS A 562 -0.41 -2.19 51.07
C LYS A 562 -0.70 -2.50 52.55
N VAL A 563 -1.45 -3.57 52.82
CA VAL A 563 -1.76 -3.98 54.20
C VAL A 563 -0.55 -4.49 55.00
N ASP A 564 0.56 -4.76 54.33
CA ASP A 564 1.85 -5.09 54.94
C ASP A 564 2.51 -3.90 55.66
N VAL A 565 2.08 -2.67 55.38
CA VAL A 565 2.60 -1.46 56.02
C VAL A 565 1.93 -1.26 57.39
N LYS A 566 2.75 -1.21 58.44
CA LYS A 566 2.27 -1.06 59.84
C LYS A 566 1.50 0.24 60.09
N ASP A 567 1.88 1.34 59.44
CA ASP A 567 1.20 2.65 59.57
C ASP A 567 -0.08 2.74 58.70
N ARG A 568 -1.07 1.91 59.04
CA ARG A 568 -2.36 1.89 58.35
C ARG A 568 -3.22 3.09 58.76
N LYS A 569 -3.44 4.03 57.83
CA LYS A 569 -4.26 5.23 58.08
C LYS A 569 -5.77 5.02 57.91
N VAL A 570 -6.19 4.00 57.15
CA VAL A 570 -7.60 3.64 56.92
C VAL A 570 -7.96 2.37 57.71
N LYS A 571 -8.64 2.49 58.85
CA LYS A 571 -9.03 1.35 59.69
C LYS A 571 -10.07 0.46 58.99
N ALA A 572 -10.00 -0.87 59.14
CA ALA A 572 -10.95 -1.80 58.54
C ALA A 572 -12.44 -1.43 58.83
N LYS A 573 -12.74 -1.03 60.07
CA LYS A 573 -14.10 -0.58 60.47
C LYS A 573 -14.61 0.65 59.70
N SER A 574 -13.72 1.49 59.16
CA SER A 574 -14.10 2.70 58.42
C SER A 574 -14.41 2.44 56.94
N ILE A 575 -14.13 1.23 56.44
CA ILE A 575 -14.26 0.85 55.03
C ILE A 575 -15.68 0.32 54.79
N VAL A 576 -16.65 1.24 54.75
CA VAL A 576 -18.08 0.91 54.64
C VAL A 576 -18.64 0.98 53.21
N PHE A 577 -17.88 1.50 52.24
CA PHE A 577 -18.37 1.75 50.88
C PHE A 577 -18.84 0.47 50.18
N HIS A 578 -18.11 -0.63 50.35
CA HIS A 578 -18.46 -1.93 49.77
C HIS A 578 -19.85 -2.41 50.20
N ARG A 579 -20.23 -2.21 51.48
CA ARG A 579 -21.57 -2.58 51.99
C ARG A 579 -22.66 -1.70 51.39
N LYS A 580 -22.40 -0.40 51.24
CA LYS A 580 -23.35 0.57 50.67
C LYS A 580 -23.69 0.29 49.21
N LYS A 581 -22.76 -0.30 48.46
CA LYS A 581 -22.90 -0.59 47.02
C LYS A 581 -22.94 -2.09 46.69
N ASN A 582 -23.05 -2.95 47.70
CA ASN A 582 -23.05 -4.41 47.56
C ASN A 582 -21.86 -4.96 46.76
N LEU A 583 -20.66 -4.43 47.01
CA LEU A 583 -19.41 -4.83 46.38
C LEU A 583 -18.65 -5.80 47.28
N GLN A 584 -17.86 -6.68 46.66
CA GLN A 584 -16.90 -7.50 47.40
C GLN A 584 -15.68 -6.67 47.80
N TYR A 585 -15.18 -6.87 49.01
CA TYR A 585 -13.99 -6.19 49.53
C TYR A 585 -12.89 -7.17 49.92
N TYR A 586 -11.65 -6.88 49.51
CA TYR A 586 -10.45 -7.60 49.95
C TYR A 586 -9.35 -6.64 50.41
N ASP A 587 -8.73 -6.98 51.54
CA ASP A 587 -7.43 -6.45 51.97
C ASP A 587 -6.34 -7.27 51.28
N ILE A 588 -5.47 -6.61 50.51
CA ILE A 588 -4.41 -7.24 49.71
C ILE A 588 -3.05 -6.60 49.97
N SER A 589 -1.97 -7.35 49.71
CA SER A 589 -0.63 -6.79 49.56
C SER A 589 0.04 -7.35 48.32
N ALA A 590 0.32 -6.48 47.34
CA ALA A 590 1.13 -6.83 46.19
C ALA A 590 2.61 -7.12 46.56
N LYS A 591 3.06 -6.70 47.75
CA LYS A 591 4.44 -6.94 48.23
C LYS A 591 4.60 -8.30 48.87
N SER A 592 3.68 -8.69 49.75
CA SER A 592 3.75 -9.97 50.49
C SER A 592 2.88 -11.08 49.88
N ASN A 593 2.26 -10.84 48.73
CA ASN A 593 1.28 -11.73 48.08
C ASN A 593 0.07 -12.10 48.97
N TYR A 594 -0.23 -11.31 50.01
CA TYR A 594 -1.38 -11.57 50.88
C TYR A 594 -2.70 -11.33 50.13
N ASN A 595 -3.58 -12.35 50.09
CA ASN A 595 -4.87 -12.36 49.38
C ASN A 595 -4.78 -11.95 47.89
N PHE A 596 -3.61 -12.12 47.29
CA PHE A 596 -3.26 -11.51 46.02
C PHE A 596 -4.17 -11.93 44.84
N GLU A 597 -4.53 -13.22 44.77
CA GLU A 597 -5.36 -13.79 43.71
C GLU A 597 -6.88 -13.70 43.99
N LYS A 598 -7.29 -13.44 45.24
CA LYS A 598 -8.70 -13.45 45.65
C LYS A 598 -9.59 -12.49 44.85
N PRO A 599 -9.15 -11.27 44.49
CA PRO A 599 -9.94 -10.38 43.63
C PRO A 599 -10.26 -11.02 42.28
N PHE A 600 -9.27 -11.62 41.61
CA PHE A 600 -9.47 -12.27 40.30
C PHE A 600 -10.31 -13.53 40.42
N LEU A 601 -10.13 -14.34 41.47
CA LEU A 601 -10.94 -15.52 41.71
C LEU A 601 -12.42 -15.19 41.90
N TRP A 602 -12.73 -14.15 42.69
CA TRP A 602 -14.11 -13.71 42.88
C TRP A 602 -14.73 -13.18 41.57
N LEU A 603 -13.96 -12.40 40.80
CA LEU A 603 -14.41 -11.92 39.49
C LEU A 603 -14.68 -13.07 38.53
N ALA A 604 -13.78 -14.06 38.47
CA ALA A 604 -13.95 -15.24 37.65
C ALA A 604 -15.23 -16.02 38.00
N ARG A 605 -15.48 -16.27 39.29
CA ARG A 605 -16.72 -16.91 39.77
C ARG A 605 -17.97 -16.16 39.34
N LYS A 606 -17.96 -14.82 39.40
CA LYS A 606 -19.10 -13.99 38.99
C LYS A 606 -19.30 -13.94 37.48
N LEU A 607 -18.22 -13.91 36.70
CA LEU A 607 -18.29 -13.88 35.24
C LEU A 607 -18.72 -15.22 34.64
N ILE A 608 -18.26 -16.33 35.22
CA ILE A 608 -18.55 -17.69 34.75
C ILE A 608 -19.88 -18.21 35.32
N GLY A 609 -20.29 -17.72 36.50
CA GLY A 609 -21.51 -18.19 37.18
C GLY A 609 -21.34 -19.49 37.96
N ASP A 610 -20.10 -20.00 38.12
CA ASP A 610 -19.79 -21.19 38.92
C ASP A 610 -19.19 -20.81 40.29
N PRO A 611 -19.90 -21.04 41.42
CA PRO A 611 -19.36 -20.75 42.75
C PRO A 611 -18.22 -21.69 43.17
N ASN A 612 -18.07 -22.86 42.55
CA ASN A 612 -17.06 -23.87 42.85
C ASN A 612 -15.78 -23.73 42.01
N LEU A 613 -15.65 -22.63 41.26
CA LEU A 613 -14.43 -22.34 40.50
C LEU A 613 -13.26 -22.07 41.46
N GLU A 614 -12.14 -22.76 41.25
CA GLU A 614 -10.89 -22.58 42.02
C GLU A 614 -9.70 -22.47 41.07
N PHE A 615 -8.72 -21.66 41.44
CA PHE A 615 -7.45 -21.59 40.71
C PHE A 615 -6.59 -22.80 41.07
N VAL A 616 -6.02 -23.44 40.06
CA VAL A 616 -5.18 -24.62 40.18
C VAL A 616 -3.79 -24.32 39.61
N ALA A 617 -2.77 -25.00 40.11
CA ALA A 617 -1.44 -24.95 39.50
C ALA A 617 -1.49 -25.51 38.06
N MET A 618 -0.59 -25.04 37.19
CA MET A 618 -0.48 -25.59 35.84
C MET A 618 -0.24 -27.11 35.91
N PRO A 619 -1.04 -27.94 35.24
CA PRO A 619 -0.74 -29.36 35.14
C PRO A 619 0.59 -29.52 34.39
N ALA A 620 1.53 -30.26 34.98
CA ALA A 620 2.80 -30.57 34.33
C ALA A 620 2.50 -31.39 33.05
N LEU A 621 2.73 -30.79 31.89
CA LEU A 621 2.67 -31.50 30.62
C LEU A 621 3.78 -32.55 30.64
N ALA A 622 3.43 -33.83 30.51
CA ALA A 622 4.42 -34.87 30.26
C ALA A 622 5.14 -34.51 28.94
N PRO A 623 6.49 -34.62 28.88
CA PRO A 623 7.21 -34.37 27.65
C PRO A 623 6.66 -35.28 26.54
N PRO A 624 6.58 -34.79 25.29
CA PRO A 624 6.06 -35.58 24.18
C PRO A 624 6.87 -36.88 24.05
N GLU A 625 6.19 -38.02 23.98
CA GLU A 625 6.83 -39.30 23.68
C GLU A 625 7.41 -39.21 22.25
N VAL A 626 8.73 -39.08 22.17
CA VAL A 626 9.45 -39.12 20.90
C VAL A 626 9.46 -40.56 20.43
N THR A 627 8.61 -40.91 19.46
CA THR A 627 8.73 -42.18 18.74
C THR A 627 9.96 -42.12 17.85
N MET A 628 11.09 -42.63 18.35
CA MET A 628 12.31 -42.78 17.56
C MET A 628 12.22 -44.02 16.68
N ASP A 629 12.69 -43.89 15.44
CA ASP A 629 12.75 -44.96 14.44
C ASP A 629 13.64 -46.13 14.96
N PRO A 630 13.19 -47.39 14.95
CA PRO A 630 13.96 -48.52 15.50
C PRO A 630 15.34 -48.69 14.86
N GLU A 631 15.48 -48.32 13.58
CA GLU A 631 16.77 -48.37 12.89
C GLU A 631 17.76 -47.33 13.42
N TRP A 632 17.26 -46.15 13.79
CA TRP A 632 18.07 -45.09 14.40
C TRP A 632 18.54 -45.50 15.81
N GLN A 633 17.67 -46.15 16.59
CA GLN A 633 18.02 -46.67 17.90
C GLN A 633 19.13 -47.71 17.82
N ALA A 634 19.03 -48.67 16.89
CA ALA A 634 20.06 -49.67 16.67
C ALA A 634 21.40 -49.05 16.25
N LYS A 635 21.37 -47.96 15.45
CA LYS A 635 22.56 -47.25 15.01
C LYS A 635 23.24 -46.51 16.16
N LEU A 636 22.48 -45.78 16.97
CA LEU A 636 22.99 -45.11 18.18
C LEU A 636 23.58 -46.10 19.19
N GLU A 637 22.98 -47.29 19.31
CA GLU A 637 23.45 -48.32 20.23
C GLU A 637 24.75 -48.98 19.74
N ASN A 638 24.93 -49.13 18.41
CA ASN A 638 26.20 -49.53 17.81
C ASN A 638 27.27 -48.45 17.97
N ASP A 639 26.95 -47.20 17.67
CA ASP A 639 27.89 -46.08 17.79
C ASP A 639 28.35 -45.91 19.25
N MET A 640 27.46 -46.11 20.24
CA MET A 640 27.85 -46.13 21.66
C MET A 640 28.77 -47.30 22.02
N LYS A 641 28.53 -48.50 21.47
CA LYS A 641 29.40 -49.66 21.70
C LYS A 641 30.77 -49.46 21.07
N GLU A 642 30.85 -48.86 19.88
CA GLU A 642 32.11 -48.50 19.25
C GLU A 642 32.85 -47.44 20.08
N ALA A 643 32.16 -46.41 20.56
CA ALA A 643 32.75 -45.38 21.40
C ALA A 643 33.25 -45.95 22.75
N GLN A 644 32.55 -46.93 23.33
CA GLN A 644 32.98 -47.61 24.57
C GLN A 644 34.17 -48.56 24.35
N ASN A 645 34.29 -49.17 23.17
CA ASN A 645 35.39 -50.07 22.83
C ASN A 645 36.61 -49.36 22.24
N THR A 646 36.49 -48.07 21.91
CA THR A 646 37.63 -47.27 21.48
C THR A 646 38.44 -46.90 22.73
N SER A 647 39.58 -47.57 22.92
CA SER A 647 40.56 -47.17 23.93
C SER A 647 41.01 -45.73 23.67
N LEU A 648 40.87 -44.88 24.68
CA LEU A 648 41.41 -43.51 24.65
C LEU A 648 42.93 -43.60 24.42
N PRO A 649 43.52 -42.75 23.55
CA PRO A 649 44.95 -42.75 23.33
C PRO A 649 45.69 -42.45 24.64
N ASP A 650 46.72 -43.24 24.95
CA ASP A 650 47.57 -43.04 26.12
C ASP A 650 48.33 -41.71 25.95
N GLU A 651 48.13 -40.79 26.89
CA GLU A 651 48.90 -39.54 26.98
C GLU A 651 50.29 -39.86 27.51
N ASP A 652 51.20 -40.28 26.63
CA ASP A 652 52.65 -40.19 26.83
C ASP A 652 53.30 -39.99 25.45
N ASP A 653 53.57 -38.73 25.11
CA ASP A 653 54.86 -38.32 24.57
C ASP A 653 54.98 -36.79 24.66
N ASP A 654 55.94 -36.38 25.48
CA ASP A 654 56.56 -35.07 25.54
C ASP A 654 57.05 -34.59 24.14
N ASP A 655 57.33 -33.28 24.07
CA ASP A 655 58.17 -32.58 23.07
C ASP A 655 57.54 -32.18 21.71
N LEU A 656 57.03 -30.92 21.65
CA LEU A 656 57.62 -29.76 20.92
C LEU A 656 56.64 -28.61 20.65
#